data_AF-A0A1J7H8B2-F1
#
_entry.id   AF-A0A1J7H8B2-F1
#
_cell.length_a   1.000
_cell.length_b   1.000
_cell.length_c   1.000
_cell.angle_alpha   90.00
_cell.angle_beta   90.00
_cell.angle_gamma   90.00
#
_symmetry.space_group_name_H-M   'P 1'
#
loop_
_entity.id
_entity.type
_entity.pdbx_description
1 polymer ?
#
loop_
_entity_poly.entity_id
_entity_poly.type
_entity_poly.pdbx_seq_one_letter_code
_entity_poly.pdbx_strand_id
1 'polypeptide(L)'
;MGFACSRSVSFDDDPELVEVPASKNDNGIKLKYHIDGRQIPESSSKMAQKKVLRKTKKLLKARVLSRVFSEDYERVNRRLILDPRGQIINRWNKIFLVACLASLFLDPLFFYLPVVQDQVCIDIGISLEVTLTIIRSVVDLFYIIQIFIKFRTAYVAPSSRVFGRGELVIKSYKIAIRYLKMGFWLDFIAALPIPQVLIWIVIPTLRGSTMRNTKNVLRFFIIFQYLPRLFLIFPLSAQIVNATGVVTKTAWAGAAYNLMLYLLASHILGACWYLLSIERQEACWRRVCLMEKFSCEYGFFDCHRVKDGPRVSWFMTSNITNLCSPNVDFYQFGIYADAVTSQVTSSAFLNKYFYCLWWGLRNLSSLGQNLLTSTYVGEIMVAILIATLGLVLFALLIGNMQTYLQSTTVRLEEWRVKRTDAEQWMHHRQLPAELRESVRKYDQYKWLATRGVDEEALLKGLPVDLRRDIKRHLCLELVRGVPLFDQMDERMLDAICERLKPALSTEGTYLVREGDPVNEMLFIIRGHLDSYTTNGGRAGFFNSCRIGPGDFCGEELLTWALDPRPSVILPSSTRTVKAISEVEAFALIAEDLKFVASQYRRLHSKQLRNRFRFYSHHWRTWAACFVQAAWRRHKKKKDAAELRNKANAKNVEVEKPTSSGSGLGVYATRVARSTRKGVNEVVNSLQKPAEPDFSVDEWRNS
;
A
#
# COMPACT_ATOMS: atom_id res chain seq x y z
N MET A 1 -25.49 23.95 -17.68
CA MET A 1 -25.88 25.14 -16.90
C MET A 1 -25.10 25.13 -15.60
N GLY A 2 -24.39 26.22 -15.27
CA GLY A 2 -23.81 26.50 -13.95
C GLY A 2 -22.54 25.73 -13.54
N PHE A 3 -21.36 26.16 -13.99
CA PHE A 3 -20.08 25.70 -13.46
C PHE A 3 -19.87 26.23 -12.02
N ALA A 4 -19.86 25.33 -11.04
CA ALA A 4 -19.67 25.67 -9.64
C ALA A 4 -18.21 26.10 -9.36
N CYS A 5 -18.09 27.22 -8.66
CA CYS A 5 -16.87 27.88 -8.22
C CYS A 5 -16.02 26.97 -7.32
N SER A 6 -14.70 26.94 -7.57
CA SER A 6 -13.70 26.40 -6.64
C SER A 6 -13.88 27.05 -5.26
N ARG A 7 -14.17 26.24 -4.23
CA ARG A 7 -14.23 26.68 -2.83
C ARG A 7 -12.82 26.61 -2.24
N SER A 8 -12.12 27.73 -2.22
CA SER A 8 -10.96 27.91 -1.35
C SER A 8 -11.45 28.34 0.04
N VAL A 9 -11.27 27.50 1.06
CA VAL A 9 -11.42 27.90 2.46
C VAL A 9 -10.03 28.35 2.95
N SER A 10 -9.88 29.61 3.31
CA SER A 10 -8.66 30.15 3.89
C SER A 10 -8.75 30.17 5.42
N PHE A 11 -7.76 29.61 6.09
CA PHE A 11 -7.47 29.93 7.48
C PHE A 11 -6.54 31.15 7.49
N ASP A 12 -7.03 32.28 8.00
CA ASP A 12 -6.18 33.43 8.35
C ASP A 12 -5.51 33.07 9.66
N ASP A 13 -4.22 32.70 9.61
CA ASP A 13 -3.29 32.84 10.74
C ASP A 13 -1.85 32.68 10.23
N ASP A 14 -1.19 33.82 10.04
CA ASP A 14 0.20 34.07 10.47
C ASP A 14 0.53 35.57 10.24
N PRO A 15 1.14 36.26 11.21
CA PRO A 15 1.39 37.70 11.14
C PRO A 15 2.62 37.98 10.28
N GLU A 16 2.44 38.22 8.98
CA GLU A 16 3.46 38.95 8.20
C GLU A 16 3.42 40.43 8.62
N LEU A 17 4.46 40.85 9.35
CA LEU A 17 4.80 42.24 9.67
C LEU A 17 4.56 43.13 8.44
N VAL A 18 3.50 43.93 8.51
CA VAL A 18 3.23 44.99 7.54
C VAL A 18 4.11 46.16 7.93
N GLU A 19 5.26 46.33 7.26
CA GLU A 19 5.85 47.65 7.13
C GLU A 19 4.88 48.49 6.28
N VAL A 20 4.05 49.27 6.96
CA VAL A 20 3.30 50.36 6.36
C VAL A 20 4.31 51.47 6.08
N PRO A 21 4.47 51.96 4.83
CA PRO A 21 5.25 53.18 4.64
C PRO A 21 4.52 54.31 5.35
N ALA A 22 5.18 54.86 6.37
CA ALA A 22 4.71 56.01 7.12
C ALA A 22 4.28 57.12 6.16
N SER A 23 3.02 57.53 6.24
CA SER A 23 2.60 58.81 5.66
C SER A 23 3.39 59.89 6.40
N LYS A 24 4.34 60.52 5.71
CA LYS A 24 4.90 61.80 6.14
C LYS A 24 3.73 62.78 6.30
N ASN A 25 3.28 62.98 7.53
CA ASN A 25 2.72 64.25 7.96
C ASN A 25 3.88 65.24 7.89
N ASP A 26 3.81 66.17 6.94
CA ASP A 26 4.46 67.45 7.12
C ASP A 26 3.48 68.56 6.73
N ASN A 27 3.58 69.62 7.50
CA ASN A 27 2.54 70.57 7.84
C ASN A 27 2.10 71.46 6.67
N GLY A 28 0.84 71.91 6.74
CA GLY A 28 0.35 72.94 5.84
C GLY A 28 -1.11 73.30 6.07
N ILE A 29 -1.50 73.59 7.31
CA ILE A 29 -2.76 74.30 7.58
C ILE A 29 -2.63 75.70 6.95
N LYS A 30 -3.21 75.90 5.76
CA LYS A 30 -3.53 77.24 5.26
C LYS A 30 -5.02 77.50 5.51
N LEU A 31 -5.29 78.14 6.63
CA LEU A 31 -6.56 78.83 6.88
C LEU A 31 -6.65 80.02 5.94
N LYS A 32 -7.73 80.08 5.15
CA LYS A 32 -8.12 81.27 4.39
C LYS A 32 -9.58 81.55 4.74
N TYR A 33 -9.82 82.63 5.48
CA TYR A 33 -11.16 83.14 5.76
C TYR A 33 -11.59 84.08 4.63
N HIS A 34 -12.87 84.00 4.26
CA HIS A 34 -13.59 85.12 3.65
C HIS A 34 -14.87 85.36 4.44
N ILE A 35 -15.18 86.64 4.61
CA ILE A 35 -16.36 87.18 5.29
C ILE A 35 -17.57 86.91 4.39
N ASP A 36 -18.23 85.78 4.61
CA ASP A 36 -19.68 85.57 4.54
C ASP A 36 -19.94 84.05 4.59
N GLY A 37 -20.56 83.61 5.68
CA GLY A 37 -20.70 82.21 6.03
C GLY A 37 -21.62 81.42 5.09
N ARG A 38 -21.02 80.62 4.19
CA ARG A 38 -21.50 79.29 3.75
C ARG A 38 -20.48 78.63 2.80
N GLN A 39 -20.02 77.41 3.12
CA GLN A 39 -20.17 76.21 2.27
C GLN A 39 -19.44 74.95 2.79
N ILE A 40 -20.03 73.83 2.37
CA ILE A 40 -19.73 72.40 2.55
C ILE A 40 -18.41 72.00 1.88
N PRO A 41 -17.63 71.02 2.40
CA PRO A 41 -16.62 70.32 1.60
C PRO A 41 -17.10 68.93 1.15
N GLU A 42 -16.97 68.72 -0.15
CA GLU A 42 -17.23 67.49 -0.90
C GLU A 42 -16.30 66.31 -0.56
N SER A 43 -16.82 65.12 -0.89
CA SER A 43 -16.32 63.78 -0.67
C SER A 43 -14.95 63.48 -1.29
N SER A 44 -13.90 63.33 -0.46
CA SER A 44 -12.64 62.66 -0.85
C SER A 44 -12.55 61.19 -0.41
N SER A 45 -13.50 60.70 0.41
CA SER A 45 -13.43 59.37 1.04
C SER A 45 -13.77 58.19 0.11
N LYS A 46 -14.64 58.39 -0.89
CA LYS A 46 -15.12 57.29 -1.76
C LYS A 46 -14.06 56.80 -2.76
N MET A 47 -13.18 57.67 -3.25
CA MET A 47 -12.09 57.26 -4.16
C MET A 47 -10.98 56.51 -3.42
N ALA A 48 -10.66 56.92 -2.18
CA ALA A 48 -9.67 56.25 -1.34
C ALA A 48 -10.14 54.84 -0.96
N GLN A 49 -11.40 54.67 -0.52
CA GLN A 49 -11.98 53.35 -0.23
C GLN A 49 -12.06 52.43 -1.45
N LYS A 50 -12.44 52.95 -2.64
CA LYS A 50 -12.43 52.15 -3.88
C LYS A 50 -11.02 51.74 -4.28
N LYS A 51 -10.01 52.60 -4.11
CA LYS A 51 -8.60 52.26 -4.36
C LYS A 51 -8.11 51.18 -3.40
N VAL A 52 -8.41 51.29 -2.11
CA VAL A 52 -8.06 50.29 -1.09
C VAL A 52 -8.74 48.96 -1.40
N LEU A 53 -10.07 48.92 -1.59
CA LEU A 53 -10.82 47.71 -1.92
C LEU A 53 -10.34 47.06 -3.23
N ARG A 54 -9.96 47.84 -4.24
CA ARG A 54 -9.36 47.35 -5.49
C ARG A 54 -7.95 46.79 -5.27
N LYS A 55 -7.17 47.40 -4.38
CA LYS A 55 -5.83 46.91 -3.98
C LYS A 55 -5.97 45.61 -3.19
N THR A 56 -6.91 45.51 -2.25
CA THR A 56 -7.21 44.30 -1.47
C THR A 56 -7.75 43.18 -2.36
N LYS A 57 -8.66 43.46 -3.30
CA LYS A 57 -9.13 42.49 -4.30
C LYS A 57 -8.01 42.05 -5.25
N LYS A 58 -7.10 42.93 -5.66
CA LYS A 58 -5.90 42.55 -6.43
C LYS A 58 -4.93 41.71 -5.61
N LEU A 59 -4.74 42.02 -4.33
CA LEU A 59 -3.88 41.28 -3.41
C LEU A 59 -4.42 39.87 -3.14
N LEU A 60 -5.73 39.76 -2.90
CA LEU A 60 -6.46 38.49 -2.80
C LEU A 60 -6.37 37.70 -4.11
N LYS A 61 -6.62 38.32 -5.26
CA LYS A 61 -6.47 37.65 -6.58
C LYS A 61 -5.02 37.22 -6.86
N ALA A 62 -4.03 37.99 -6.39
CA ALA A 62 -2.60 37.66 -6.49
C ALA A 62 -2.13 36.62 -5.46
N ARG A 63 -2.85 36.48 -4.32
CA ARG A 63 -2.72 35.38 -3.34
C ARG A 63 -3.36 34.09 -3.90
N VAL A 64 -4.55 34.18 -4.50
CA VAL A 64 -5.26 33.07 -5.17
C VAL A 64 -4.48 32.49 -6.36
N LEU A 65 -3.63 33.28 -7.03
CA LEU A 65 -2.71 32.78 -8.07
C LEU A 65 -1.35 32.31 -7.53
N SER A 66 -1.09 32.40 -6.22
CA SER A 66 0.23 32.08 -5.63
C SER A 66 0.31 30.71 -4.96
N ARG A 67 -0.84 30.19 -4.57
CA ARG A 67 -1.02 28.91 -3.90
C ARG A 67 -2.10 28.14 -4.64
N VAL A 68 -1.85 26.87 -4.94
CA VAL A 68 -2.79 26.02 -5.68
C VAL A 68 -2.81 24.66 -5.01
N PHE A 69 -4.01 24.07 -4.87
CA PHE A 69 -4.13 22.67 -4.47
C PHE A 69 -3.48 21.76 -5.51
N SER A 70 -3.05 20.55 -5.11
CA SER A 70 -2.39 19.63 -6.05
C SER A 70 -3.31 19.25 -7.20
N GLU A 71 -4.61 19.16 -6.93
CA GLU A 71 -5.65 18.77 -7.87
C GLU A 71 -5.87 19.83 -8.97
N ASP A 72 -5.61 21.10 -8.67
CA ASP A 72 -5.74 22.22 -9.60
C ASP A 72 -4.39 22.61 -10.25
N TYR A 73 -3.30 21.95 -9.88
CA TYR A 73 -1.95 22.24 -10.36
C TYR A 73 -1.83 22.14 -11.89
N GLU A 74 -2.39 21.08 -12.47
CA GLU A 74 -2.37 20.83 -13.93
C GLU A 74 -3.12 21.91 -14.71
N ARG A 75 -4.15 22.53 -14.11
CA ARG A 75 -4.96 23.58 -14.75
C ARG A 75 -4.24 24.93 -14.78
N VAL A 76 -3.38 25.20 -13.80
CA VAL A 76 -2.74 26.51 -13.63
C VAL A 76 -1.37 26.58 -14.31
N ASN A 77 -0.65 25.45 -14.44
CA ASN A 77 0.76 25.51 -14.78
C ASN A 77 1.10 25.11 -16.24
N ARG A 78 1.60 26.08 -17.00
CA ARG A 78 2.27 25.86 -18.30
C ARG A 78 3.75 25.49 -18.07
N ARG A 79 4.03 24.20 -17.87
CA ARG A 79 5.34 23.49 -18.07
C ARG A 79 6.61 23.94 -17.31
N LEU A 80 6.63 25.03 -16.54
CA LEU A 80 7.89 25.60 -16.01
C LEU A 80 8.27 25.23 -14.56
N ILE A 81 7.35 24.67 -13.79
CA ILE A 81 7.55 24.31 -12.37
C ILE A 81 7.11 22.87 -12.17
N LEU A 82 7.79 22.15 -11.29
CA LEU A 82 7.62 20.74 -11.02
C LEU A 82 6.86 20.54 -9.70
N ASP A 83 5.88 19.64 -9.71
CA ASP A 83 5.19 19.21 -8.48
C ASP A 83 6.12 18.27 -7.71
N PRO A 84 6.46 18.57 -6.43
CA PRO A 84 7.27 17.69 -5.59
C PRO A 84 6.70 16.27 -5.43
N ARG A 85 5.39 16.09 -5.62
CA ARG A 85 4.71 14.78 -5.56
C ARG A 85 4.55 14.10 -6.92
N GLY A 86 4.96 14.76 -7.99
CA GLY A 86 4.85 14.24 -9.34
C GLY A 86 5.71 12.99 -9.55
N GLN A 87 5.28 12.12 -10.45
CA GLN A 87 6.05 10.92 -10.81
C GLN A 87 7.44 11.26 -11.35
N ILE A 88 7.60 12.39 -12.03
CA ILE A 88 8.86 12.87 -12.59
C ILE A 88 9.89 13.13 -11.47
N ILE A 89 9.50 13.90 -10.44
CA ILE A 89 10.38 14.19 -9.29
C ILE A 89 10.70 12.91 -8.52
N ASN A 90 9.73 12.03 -8.31
CA ASN A 90 9.96 10.76 -7.63
C ASN A 90 10.96 9.86 -8.39
N ARG A 91 10.81 9.74 -9.72
CA ARG A 91 11.77 9.01 -10.56
C ARG A 91 13.15 9.65 -10.53
N TRP A 92 13.22 10.97 -10.66
CA TRP A 92 14.47 11.71 -10.61
C TRP A 92 15.18 11.56 -9.26
N ASN A 93 14.47 11.68 -8.14
CA ASN A 93 15.04 11.50 -6.80
C ASN A 93 15.66 10.11 -6.61
N LYS A 94 15.08 9.06 -7.22
CA LYS A 94 15.66 7.71 -7.23
C LYS A 94 16.92 7.61 -8.09
N ILE A 95 16.90 8.20 -9.29
CA ILE A 95 18.09 8.27 -10.17
C ILE A 95 19.22 9.04 -9.46
N PHE A 96 18.88 10.18 -8.85
CA PHE A 96 19.81 11.00 -8.11
C PHE A 96 20.36 10.27 -6.87
N LEU A 97 19.55 9.49 -6.15
CA LEU A 97 20.02 8.64 -5.06
C LEU A 97 21.08 7.63 -5.53
N VAL A 98 20.87 7.00 -6.68
CA VAL A 98 21.85 6.08 -7.28
C VAL A 98 23.12 6.84 -7.67
N ALA A 99 23.01 8.04 -8.25
CA ALA A 99 24.16 8.89 -8.55
C ALA A 99 24.93 9.29 -7.28
N CYS A 100 24.25 9.61 -6.18
CA CYS A 100 24.89 9.88 -4.88
C CYS A 100 25.65 8.66 -4.36
N LEU A 101 25.06 7.45 -4.43
CA LEU A 101 25.75 6.22 -4.00
C LEU A 101 26.98 5.92 -4.87
N ALA A 102 26.87 6.09 -6.19
CA ALA A 102 28.01 5.96 -7.10
C ALA A 102 29.10 6.99 -6.77
N SER A 103 28.71 8.22 -6.46
CA SER A 103 29.61 9.30 -6.03
C SER A 103 30.40 8.92 -4.77
N LEU A 104 29.72 8.41 -3.74
CA LEU A 104 30.37 7.96 -2.50
C LEU A 104 31.28 6.76 -2.71
N PHE A 105 30.99 5.91 -3.69
CA PHE A 105 31.87 4.80 -4.07
C PHE A 105 33.13 5.28 -4.79
N LEU A 106 33.02 6.28 -5.67
CA LEU A 106 34.13 6.80 -6.46
C LEU A 106 35.12 7.63 -5.65
N ASP A 107 34.64 8.42 -4.67
CA ASP A 107 35.49 9.35 -3.92
C ASP A 107 36.68 8.65 -3.21
N PRO A 108 36.51 7.52 -2.50
CA PRO A 108 37.64 6.78 -1.91
C PRO A 108 38.60 6.16 -2.93
N LEU A 109 38.21 5.99 -4.20
CA LEU A 109 39.12 5.40 -5.20
C LEU A 109 40.35 6.27 -5.46
N PHE A 110 40.24 7.58 -5.24
CA PHE A 110 41.38 8.50 -5.32
C PHE A 110 42.48 8.19 -4.30
N PHE A 111 42.17 7.46 -3.23
CA PHE A 111 43.18 7.02 -2.25
C PHE A 111 44.10 5.93 -2.78
N TYR A 112 43.75 5.26 -3.89
CA TYR A 112 44.60 4.27 -4.56
C TYR A 112 45.55 4.86 -5.63
N LEU A 113 45.51 6.19 -5.84
CA LEU A 113 46.41 6.90 -6.76
C LEU A 113 47.90 6.77 -6.44
N PRO A 114 48.36 6.97 -5.18
CA PRO A 114 49.76 6.76 -4.85
C PRO A 114 50.12 5.28 -4.98
N VAL A 115 51.23 4.98 -5.66
CA VAL A 115 51.76 3.63 -5.86
C VAL A 115 53.21 3.60 -5.42
N VAL A 116 53.60 2.59 -4.67
CA VAL A 116 54.99 2.37 -4.27
C VAL A 116 55.69 1.55 -5.34
N GLN A 117 56.87 1.99 -5.76
CA GLN A 117 57.74 1.28 -6.69
C GLN A 117 58.91 0.61 -5.93
N ASP A 118 59.49 -0.43 -6.51
CA ASP A 118 60.58 -1.22 -5.91
C ASP A 118 61.83 -0.38 -5.56
N GLN A 119 62.03 0.73 -6.27
CA GLN A 119 63.12 1.69 -6.03
C GLN A 119 62.87 2.63 -4.84
N VAL A 120 61.93 2.30 -3.93
CA VAL A 120 61.63 3.06 -2.70
C VAL A 120 61.22 4.50 -3.03
N CYS A 121 60.24 4.62 -3.92
CA CYS A 121 59.64 5.90 -4.30
C CYS A 121 58.13 5.75 -4.49
N ILE A 122 57.42 6.89 -4.41
CA ILE A 122 55.97 6.97 -4.62
C ILE A 122 55.71 7.72 -5.93
N ASP A 123 54.94 7.08 -6.80
CA ASP A 123 54.43 7.66 -8.04
C ASP A 123 52.90 7.78 -8.00
N ILE A 124 52.34 8.51 -8.97
CA ILE A 124 50.89 8.61 -9.18
C ILE A 124 50.51 7.80 -10.41
N GLY A 125 49.56 6.87 -10.25
CA GLY A 125 49.07 6.06 -11.37
C GLY A 125 48.24 6.87 -12.38
N ILE A 126 48.89 7.40 -13.41
CA ILE A 126 48.28 8.29 -14.43
C ILE A 126 47.03 7.67 -15.08
N SER A 127 47.05 6.38 -15.45
CA SER A 127 45.90 5.72 -16.08
C SER A 127 44.66 5.68 -15.17
N LEU A 128 44.86 5.47 -13.86
CA LEU A 128 43.78 5.46 -12.87
C LEU A 128 43.28 6.89 -12.62
N GLU A 129 44.19 7.86 -12.53
CA GLU A 129 43.88 9.28 -12.37
C GLU A 129 42.97 9.83 -13.48
N VAL A 130 43.32 9.57 -14.73
CA VAL A 130 42.51 9.97 -15.90
C VAL A 130 41.14 9.29 -15.86
N THR A 131 41.10 7.98 -15.62
CA THR A 131 39.85 7.22 -15.60
C THR A 131 38.90 7.69 -14.50
N LEU A 132 39.41 7.88 -13.28
CA LEU A 132 38.61 8.33 -12.14
C LEU A 132 38.10 9.75 -12.35
N THR A 133 38.91 10.66 -12.88
CA THR A 133 38.49 12.05 -13.11
C THR A 133 37.41 12.17 -14.18
N ILE A 134 37.45 11.36 -15.25
CA ILE A 134 36.39 11.31 -16.27
C ILE A 134 35.08 10.81 -15.66
N ILE A 135 35.08 9.62 -15.05
CA ILE A 135 33.87 9.02 -14.47
C ILE A 135 33.28 9.96 -13.41
N ARG A 136 34.15 10.56 -12.60
CA ARG A 136 33.73 11.44 -11.54
C ARG A 136 33.09 12.74 -12.05
N SER A 137 33.59 13.30 -13.13
CA SER A 137 33.00 14.48 -13.77
C SER A 137 31.59 14.20 -14.33
N VAL A 138 31.34 12.98 -14.83
CA VAL A 138 30.00 12.55 -15.26
C VAL A 138 29.03 12.50 -14.08
N VAL A 139 29.47 11.98 -12.92
CA VAL A 139 28.62 11.93 -11.71
C VAL A 139 28.33 13.34 -11.16
N ASP A 140 29.30 14.25 -11.23
CA ASP A 140 29.12 15.65 -10.77
C ASP A 140 28.02 16.39 -11.55
N LEU A 141 27.80 16.06 -12.82
CA LEU A 141 26.71 16.64 -13.62
C LEU A 141 25.34 16.40 -12.98
N PHE A 142 25.12 15.25 -12.34
CA PHE A 142 23.85 14.96 -11.67
C PHE A 142 23.57 15.90 -10.50
N TYR A 143 24.59 16.33 -9.75
CA TYR A 143 24.44 17.30 -8.67
C TYR A 143 24.07 18.69 -9.20
N ILE A 144 24.66 19.10 -10.33
CA ILE A 144 24.32 20.36 -11.01
C ILE A 144 22.86 20.32 -11.49
N ILE A 145 22.44 19.22 -12.12
CA ILE A 145 21.05 19.04 -12.56
C ILE A 145 20.09 19.04 -11.36
N GLN A 146 20.47 18.44 -10.22
CA GLN A 146 19.66 18.46 -9.00
C GLN A 146 19.44 19.87 -8.45
N ILE A 147 20.46 20.71 -8.44
CA ILE A 147 20.33 22.13 -8.05
C ILE A 147 19.31 22.82 -8.95
N PHE A 148 19.41 22.64 -10.26
CA PHE A 148 18.46 23.21 -11.23
C PHE A 148 17.02 22.72 -10.96
N ILE A 149 16.83 21.42 -10.71
CA ILE A 149 15.52 20.84 -10.41
C ILE A 149 14.93 21.40 -9.11
N LYS A 150 15.73 21.57 -8.06
CA LYS A 150 15.26 22.17 -6.79
C LYS A 150 14.80 23.61 -6.93
N PHE A 151 15.47 24.43 -7.76
CA PHE A 151 14.97 25.78 -8.11
C PHE A 151 13.64 25.77 -8.87
N ARG A 152 13.33 24.66 -9.54
CA ARG A 152 12.10 24.47 -10.33
C ARG A 152 11.03 23.67 -9.61
N THR A 153 11.26 23.22 -8.38
CA THR A 153 10.30 22.37 -7.65
C THR A 153 9.49 23.21 -6.67
N ALA A 154 8.15 23.11 -6.76
CA ALA A 154 7.25 23.76 -5.81
C ALA A 154 7.38 23.16 -4.41
N TYR A 155 6.91 23.87 -3.39
CA TYR A 155 6.88 23.36 -2.03
C TYR A 155 5.49 23.47 -1.41
N VAL A 156 5.20 22.59 -0.44
CA VAL A 156 3.96 22.64 0.34
C VAL A 156 4.08 23.73 1.42
N ALA A 157 3.12 24.64 1.48
CA ALA A 157 3.09 25.71 2.48
C ALA A 157 2.90 25.12 3.90
N PRO A 158 3.75 25.46 4.89
CA PRO A 158 3.65 24.92 6.25
C PRO A 158 2.28 25.15 6.91
N SER A 159 1.72 26.35 6.75
CA SER A 159 0.40 26.74 7.27
C SER A 159 -0.76 25.91 6.69
N SER A 160 -0.56 25.25 5.55
CA SER A 160 -1.58 24.41 4.90
C SER A 160 -1.47 22.92 5.25
N ARG A 161 -0.54 22.54 6.14
CA ARG A 161 -0.33 21.13 6.55
C ARG A 161 -1.32 20.64 7.61
N VAL A 162 -2.21 21.51 8.10
CA VAL A 162 -3.14 21.22 9.20
C VAL A 162 -4.21 20.19 8.77
N PHE A 163 -4.63 20.19 7.49
CA PHE A 163 -5.52 19.17 6.94
C PHE A 163 -5.17 18.81 5.49
N GLY A 164 -5.06 17.52 5.20
CA GLY A 164 -4.90 16.99 3.85
C GLY A 164 -3.53 17.27 3.19
N ARG A 165 -3.54 17.37 1.86
CA ARG A 165 -2.33 17.46 1.02
C ARG A 165 -1.61 18.82 1.10
N GLY A 166 -2.23 19.85 1.67
CA GLY A 166 -1.70 21.21 1.69
C GLY A 166 -1.57 21.87 0.31
N GLU A 167 -1.45 23.19 0.32
CA GLU A 167 -1.34 24.03 -0.86
C GLU A 167 0.11 24.14 -1.34
N LEU A 168 0.30 24.10 -2.66
CA LEU A 168 1.59 24.26 -3.31
C LEU A 168 1.87 25.73 -3.62
N VAL A 169 3.04 26.21 -3.21
CA VAL A 169 3.53 27.55 -3.59
C VAL A 169 4.28 27.46 -4.92
N ILE A 170 3.76 28.14 -5.94
CA ILE A 170 4.25 28.04 -7.33
C ILE A 170 5.10 29.27 -7.75
N LYS A 171 5.19 30.33 -6.93
CA LYS A 171 5.96 31.52 -7.33
C LYS A 171 7.48 31.26 -7.29
N SER A 172 8.15 31.37 -8.44
CA SER A 172 9.59 31.09 -8.60
C SER A 172 10.49 31.86 -7.62
N TYR A 173 10.19 33.14 -7.36
CA TYR A 173 10.99 33.93 -6.40
C TYR A 173 10.88 33.39 -4.96
N LYS A 174 9.70 32.90 -4.55
CA LYS A 174 9.50 32.32 -3.21
C LYS A 174 10.21 30.99 -3.09
N ILE A 175 10.17 30.18 -4.15
CA ILE A 175 10.89 28.90 -4.24
C ILE A 175 12.40 29.16 -4.12
N ALA A 176 12.94 30.09 -4.90
CA ALA A 176 14.36 30.42 -4.91
C ALA A 176 14.85 30.91 -3.53
N ILE A 177 14.16 31.87 -2.91
CA ILE A 177 14.55 32.39 -1.58
C ILE A 177 14.52 31.30 -0.52
N ARG A 178 13.50 30.44 -0.53
CA ARG A 178 13.41 29.31 0.41
C ARG A 178 14.55 28.33 0.19
N TYR A 179 14.83 27.97 -1.05
CA TYR A 179 15.89 27.02 -1.35
C TYR A 179 17.28 27.58 -0.99
N LEU A 180 17.56 28.85 -1.30
CA LEU A 180 18.80 29.54 -0.94
C LEU A 180 19.04 29.58 0.57
N LYS A 181 17.99 29.76 1.38
CA LYS A 181 18.11 29.82 2.85
C LYS A 181 18.29 28.45 3.51
N MET A 182 17.62 27.41 3.02
CA MET A 182 17.51 26.14 3.76
C MET A 182 18.29 24.95 3.18
N GLY A 183 18.75 24.98 1.92
CA GLY A 183 19.35 23.78 1.31
C GLY A 183 20.38 23.99 0.20
N PHE A 184 20.41 25.17 -0.43
CA PHE A 184 21.29 25.43 -1.57
C PHE A 184 22.77 25.22 -1.27
N TRP A 185 23.27 25.71 -0.13
CA TRP A 185 24.70 25.64 0.19
C TRP A 185 25.22 24.21 0.31
N LEU A 186 24.42 23.30 0.88
CA LEU A 186 24.78 21.88 0.98
C LEU A 186 24.90 21.24 -0.41
N ASP A 187 23.90 21.48 -1.28
CA ASP A 187 23.93 20.97 -2.66
C ASP A 187 25.08 21.58 -3.47
N PHE A 188 25.34 22.89 -3.29
CA PHE A 188 26.40 23.62 -3.98
C PHE A 188 27.78 23.06 -3.62
N ILE A 189 28.09 22.91 -2.33
CA ILE A 189 29.38 22.37 -1.88
C ILE A 189 29.57 20.94 -2.39
N ALA A 190 28.52 20.11 -2.36
CA ALA A 190 28.58 18.74 -2.88
C ALA A 190 28.86 18.68 -4.40
N ALA A 191 28.39 19.67 -5.16
CA ALA A 191 28.51 19.76 -6.62
C ALA A 191 29.86 20.29 -7.13
N LEU A 192 30.70 20.90 -6.28
CA LEU A 192 31.96 21.51 -6.71
C LEU A 192 32.98 20.44 -7.18
N PRO A 193 33.57 20.52 -8.38
CA PRO A 193 34.56 19.53 -8.84
C PRO A 193 35.97 19.81 -8.25
N ILE A 194 36.07 19.88 -6.91
CA ILE A 194 37.29 20.29 -6.22
C ILE A 194 38.48 19.35 -6.52
N PRO A 195 38.34 18.00 -6.44
CA PRO A 195 39.44 17.09 -6.76
C PRO A 195 39.96 17.26 -8.19
N GLN A 196 39.07 17.46 -9.17
CA GLN A 196 39.46 17.62 -10.57
C GLN A 196 40.24 18.92 -10.81
N VAL A 197 39.79 20.02 -10.21
CA VAL A 197 40.51 21.32 -10.29
C VAL A 197 41.89 21.20 -9.65
N LEU A 198 41.98 20.58 -8.48
CA LEU A 198 43.27 20.39 -7.81
C LEU A 198 44.23 19.54 -8.62
N ILE A 199 43.75 18.42 -9.16
CA ILE A 199 44.55 17.46 -9.92
C ILE A 199 45.07 18.06 -11.23
N TRP A 200 44.21 18.71 -12.01
CA TRP A 200 44.56 19.13 -13.37
C TRP A 200 45.09 20.56 -13.48
N ILE A 201 44.78 21.44 -12.52
CA ILE A 201 45.17 22.85 -12.57
C ILE A 201 46.24 23.14 -11.52
N VAL A 202 46.03 22.74 -10.27
CA VAL A 202 46.90 23.16 -9.16
C VAL A 202 48.16 22.31 -9.07
N ILE A 203 48.05 20.98 -9.05
CA ILE A 203 49.21 20.07 -8.89
C ILE A 203 50.27 20.26 -9.99
N PRO A 204 49.94 20.35 -11.29
CA PRO A 204 50.96 20.50 -12.34
C PRO A 204 51.71 21.83 -12.28
N THR A 205 51.12 22.87 -11.69
CA THR A 205 51.73 24.20 -11.57
C THR A 205 52.71 24.32 -10.40
N LEU A 206 52.71 23.36 -9.47
CA LEU A 206 53.56 23.38 -8.27
C LEU A 206 54.71 22.37 -8.41
N ARG A 207 55.97 22.84 -8.33
CA ARG A 207 57.17 21.97 -8.35
C ARG A 207 57.86 21.91 -6.98
N GLY A 208 58.36 20.73 -6.61
CA GLY A 208 59.27 20.54 -5.46
C GLY A 208 58.57 20.31 -4.11
N SER A 209 59.13 20.85 -3.02
CA SER A 209 58.68 20.63 -1.62
C SER A 209 57.21 21.05 -1.38
N THR A 210 56.69 21.98 -2.17
CA THR A 210 55.28 22.42 -2.16
C THR A 210 54.31 21.30 -2.56
N MET A 211 54.74 20.33 -3.39
CA MET A 211 53.93 19.17 -3.80
C MET A 211 53.48 18.32 -2.60
N ARG A 212 54.30 18.25 -1.54
CA ARG A 212 53.95 17.53 -0.30
C ARG A 212 52.72 18.14 0.38
N ASN A 213 52.72 19.45 0.52
CA ASN A 213 51.59 20.18 1.08
C ASN A 213 50.36 20.02 0.18
N THR A 214 50.53 20.05 -1.13
CA THR A 214 49.44 19.86 -2.10
C THR A 214 48.81 18.46 -2.03
N LYS A 215 49.58 17.39 -1.81
CA LYS A 215 49.05 16.03 -1.63
C LYS A 215 48.14 15.92 -0.38
N ASN A 216 48.54 16.55 0.73
CA ASN A 216 47.72 16.61 1.95
C ASN A 216 46.46 17.48 1.75
N VAL A 217 46.60 18.59 1.01
CA VAL A 217 45.47 19.45 0.64
C VAL A 217 44.46 18.71 -0.25
N LEU A 218 44.92 17.93 -1.23
CA LEU A 218 44.04 17.11 -2.07
C LEU A 218 43.22 16.12 -1.24
N ARG A 219 43.87 15.40 -0.32
CA ARG A 219 43.20 14.46 0.61
C ARG A 219 42.16 15.16 1.48
N PHE A 220 42.51 16.32 2.03
CA PHE A 220 41.59 17.14 2.82
C PHE A 220 40.34 17.51 2.01
N PHE A 221 40.51 17.97 0.77
CA PHE A 221 39.38 18.35 -0.07
C PHE A 221 38.51 17.16 -0.52
N ILE A 222 39.10 15.99 -0.75
CA ILE A 222 38.35 14.75 -1.02
C ILE A 222 37.45 14.42 0.18
N ILE A 223 37.99 14.43 1.41
CA ILE A 223 37.22 14.18 2.63
C ILE A 223 36.17 15.27 2.88
N PHE A 224 36.57 16.53 2.72
CA PHE A 224 35.69 17.68 2.90
C PHE A 224 34.48 17.63 1.97
N GLN A 225 34.66 17.17 0.73
CA GLN A 225 33.57 17.04 -0.23
C GLN A 225 32.73 15.77 0.00
N TYR A 226 33.35 14.69 0.48
CA TYR A 226 32.67 13.43 0.79
C TYR A 226 31.56 13.62 1.83
N LEU A 227 31.80 14.42 2.87
CA LEU A 227 30.85 14.63 3.97
C LEU A 227 29.51 15.26 3.51
N PRO A 228 29.47 16.42 2.82
CA PRO A 228 28.23 16.97 2.25
C PRO A 228 27.43 15.98 1.42
N ARG A 229 28.10 15.15 0.61
CA ARG A 229 27.45 14.14 -0.26
C ARG A 229 26.79 13.03 0.55
N LEU A 230 27.46 12.58 1.59
CA LEU A 230 26.89 11.62 2.53
C LEU A 230 25.66 12.23 3.23
N PHE A 231 25.78 13.48 3.69
CA PHE A 231 24.67 14.17 4.37
C PHE A 231 23.45 14.39 3.46
N LEU A 232 23.64 14.55 2.14
CA LEU A 232 22.54 14.70 1.18
C LEU A 232 21.66 13.46 1.03
N ILE A 233 22.18 12.27 1.36
CA ILE A 233 21.40 11.02 1.26
C ILE A 233 20.27 11.00 2.28
N PHE A 234 20.48 11.49 3.51
CA PHE A 234 19.44 11.47 4.55
C PHE A 234 18.15 12.23 4.17
N PRO A 235 18.19 13.53 3.80
CA PRO A 235 16.97 14.25 3.41
C PRO A 235 16.37 13.70 2.11
N LEU A 236 17.17 13.18 1.18
CA LEU A 236 16.69 12.56 -0.05
C LEU A 236 15.92 11.27 0.23
N SER A 237 16.49 10.37 1.04
CA SER A 237 15.85 9.13 1.46
C SER A 237 14.57 9.42 2.24
N ALA A 238 14.56 10.40 3.14
CA ALA A 238 13.36 10.82 3.86
C ALA A 238 12.26 11.33 2.91
N GLN A 239 12.61 12.10 1.86
CA GLN A 239 11.64 12.53 0.85
C GLN A 239 11.05 11.36 0.07
N ILE A 240 11.87 10.37 -0.30
CA ILE A 240 11.40 9.17 -1.00
C ILE A 240 10.47 8.35 -0.10
N VAL A 241 10.86 8.10 1.16
CA VAL A 241 10.03 7.36 2.13
C VAL A 241 8.70 8.08 2.37
N ASN A 242 8.71 9.39 2.55
CA ASN A 242 7.46 10.15 2.74
C ASN A 242 6.54 10.12 1.51
N ALA A 243 7.11 9.98 0.30
CA ALA A 243 6.34 9.95 -0.95
C ALA A 243 5.83 8.55 -1.33
N THR A 244 6.60 7.50 -1.05
CA THR A 244 6.29 6.12 -1.47
C THR A 244 6.06 5.13 -0.33
N GLY A 245 6.14 5.58 0.94
CA GLY A 245 6.08 4.74 2.15
C GLY A 245 7.35 3.93 2.40
N VAL A 246 8.07 3.55 1.34
CA VAL A 246 9.30 2.75 1.37
C VAL A 246 10.33 3.29 0.39
N VAL A 247 11.62 3.16 0.70
CA VAL A 247 12.73 3.52 -0.23
C VAL A 247 12.70 2.63 -1.47
N THR A 248 12.50 1.32 -1.26
CA THR A 248 12.48 0.30 -2.30
C THR A 248 11.12 -0.38 -2.37
N LYS A 249 10.65 -0.68 -3.58
CA LYS A 249 9.33 -1.31 -3.78
C LYS A 249 9.27 -2.76 -3.30
N THR A 250 10.41 -3.45 -3.26
CA THR A 250 10.50 -4.87 -2.88
C THR A 250 11.39 -5.03 -1.65
N ALA A 251 11.06 -6.04 -0.83
CA ALA A 251 11.85 -6.40 0.35
C ALA A 251 13.30 -6.77 -0.03
N TRP A 252 13.47 -7.55 -1.12
CA TRP A 252 14.79 -7.92 -1.66
C TRP A 252 15.64 -6.71 -2.09
N ALA A 253 15.04 -5.70 -2.71
CA ALA A 253 15.76 -4.47 -3.05
C ALA A 253 16.17 -3.69 -1.79
N GLY A 254 15.34 -3.72 -0.74
CA GLY A 254 15.67 -3.12 0.57
C GLY A 254 16.84 -3.83 1.25
N ALA A 255 16.86 -5.17 1.18
CA ALA A 255 17.96 -5.99 1.65
C ALA A 255 19.27 -5.66 0.90
N ALA A 256 19.23 -5.68 -0.43
CA ALA A 256 20.37 -5.34 -1.28
C ALA A 256 20.89 -3.91 -1.03
N TYR A 257 19.99 -2.94 -0.81
CA TYR A 257 20.36 -1.56 -0.49
C TYR A 257 21.17 -1.46 0.81
N ASN A 258 20.70 -2.10 1.88
CA ASN A 258 21.41 -2.10 3.17
C ASN A 258 22.74 -2.85 3.10
N LEU A 259 22.79 -3.99 2.39
CA LEU A 259 24.03 -4.70 2.13
C LEU A 259 25.02 -3.83 1.33
N MET A 260 24.55 -3.09 0.33
CA MET A 260 25.39 -2.17 -0.44
C MET A 260 25.96 -1.03 0.41
N LEU A 261 25.18 -0.47 1.34
CA LEU A 261 25.69 0.52 2.30
C LEU A 261 26.77 -0.06 3.22
N TYR A 262 26.60 -1.30 3.66
CA TYR A 262 27.60 -2.00 4.47
C TYR A 262 28.90 -2.27 3.68
N LEU A 263 28.78 -2.73 2.43
CA LEU A 263 29.91 -2.90 1.52
C LEU A 263 30.60 -1.58 1.18
N LEU A 264 29.84 -0.48 1.07
CA LEU A 264 30.39 0.85 0.86
C LEU A 264 31.22 1.32 2.07
N ALA A 265 30.75 1.09 3.30
CA ALA A 265 31.53 1.36 4.51
C ALA A 265 32.84 0.57 4.54
N SER A 266 32.79 -0.71 4.16
CA SER A 266 33.98 -1.56 3.99
C SER A 266 34.97 -1.00 2.96
N HIS A 267 34.46 -0.60 1.80
CA HIS A 267 35.26 0.00 0.73
C HIS A 267 35.99 1.26 1.19
N ILE A 268 35.29 2.17 1.88
CA ILE A 268 35.89 3.39 2.44
C ILE A 268 36.98 3.03 3.44
N LEU A 269 36.69 2.09 4.35
CA LEU A 269 37.64 1.66 5.36
C LEU A 269 38.92 1.06 4.73
N GLY A 270 38.76 0.20 3.73
CA GLY A 270 39.86 -0.40 2.98
C GLY A 270 40.70 0.63 2.23
N ALA A 271 40.05 1.60 1.58
CA ALA A 271 40.74 2.69 0.88
C ALA A 271 41.53 3.61 1.83
N CYS A 272 40.94 3.94 2.99
CA CYS A 272 41.64 4.68 4.05
C CYS A 272 42.85 3.89 4.56
N TRP A 273 42.68 2.58 4.82
CA TRP A 273 43.77 1.71 5.26
C TRP A 273 44.91 1.64 4.24
N TYR A 274 44.61 1.52 2.94
CA TYR A 274 45.63 1.56 1.89
C TYR A 274 46.44 2.87 1.92
N LEU A 275 45.77 4.02 1.99
CA LEU A 275 46.42 5.32 2.02
C LEU A 275 47.31 5.47 3.26
N LEU A 276 46.79 5.10 4.43
CA LEU A 276 47.53 5.13 5.69
C LEU A 276 48.70 4.15 5.69
N SER A 277 48.59 3.02 4.98
CA SER A 277 49.70 2.07 4.79
C SER A 277 50.86 2.71 4.02
N ILE A 278 50.57 3.45 2.94
CA ILE A 278 51.60 4.18 2.18
C ILE A 278 52.22 5.29 3.04
N GLU A 279 51.42 6.04 3.80
CA GLU A 279 51.95 7.05 4.73
C GLU A 279 52.84 6.43 5.79
N ARG A 280 52.48 5.24 6.29
CA ARG A 280 53.26 4.54 7.30
C ARG A 280 54.57 3.99 6.73
N GLN A 281 54.55 3.50 5.50
CA GLN A 281 55.75 3.07 4.77
C GLN A 281 56.68 4.25 4.49
N GLU A 282 56.14 5.39 4.05
CA GLU A 282 56.92 6.60 3.84
C GLU A 282 57.50 7.17 5.14
N ALA A 283 56.77 7.07 6.26
CA ALA A 283 57.27 7.49 7.56
C ALA A 283 58.48 6.66 8.01
N CYS A 284 58.51 5.36 7.70
CA CYS A 284 59.71 4.54 7.90
C CYS A 284 60.89 5.06 7.06
N TRP A 285 60.67 5.31 5.76
CA TRP A 285 61.72 5.80 4.88
C TRP A 285 62.30 7.14 5.36
N ARG A 286 61.44 8.06 5.78
CA ARG A 286 61.86 9.32 6.38
C ARG A 286 62.64 9.12 7.67
N ARG A 287 62.31 8.11 8.47
CA ARG A 287 63.05 7.79 9.70
C ARG A 287 64.48 7.36 9.37
N VAL A 288 64.69 6.51 8.36
CA VAL A 288 66.03 6.13 7.87
C VAL A 288 66.77 7.36 7.35
N CYS A 289 66.12 8.14 6.49
CA CYS A 289 66.68 9.37 5.92
C CYS A 289 67.15 10.37 6.99
N LEU A 290 66.38 10.52 8.06
CA LEU A 290 66.73 11.37 9.21
C LEU A 290 68.00 10.90 9.94
N MET A 291 68.25 9.59 10.00
CA MET A 291 69.48 9.07 10.61
C MET A 291 70.70 9.32 9.73
N GLU A 292 70.52 9.30 8.40
CA GLU A 292 71.58 9.54 7.41
C GLU A 292 71.87 11.05 7.16
N LYS A 293 71.06 11.94 7.77
CA LYS A 293 71.20 13.41 7.79
C LYS A 293 71.50 14.04 6.41
N PHE A 294 72.78 14.31 6.12
CA PHE A 294 73.21 15.06 4.93
C PHE A 294 73.21 14.22 3.65
N SER A 295 73.18 12.89 3.76
CA SER A 295 73.24 11.99 2.60
C SER A 295 71.86 11.74 1.96
N CYS A 296 70.76 12.13 2.62
CA CYS A 296 69.41 11.83 2.16
C CYS A 296 68.50 13.07 2.13
N GLU A 297 67.80 13.27 1.01
CA GLU A 297 66.77 14.30 0.86
C GLU A 297 65.38 13.67 0.75
N TYR A 298 64.36 14.27 1.38
CA TYR A 298 62.97 13.79 1.25
C TYR A 298 62.43 13.80 -0.18
N GLY A 299 63.03 14.58 -1.08
CA GLY A 299 62.70 14.56 -2.50
C GLY A 299 63.08 13.24 -3.19
N PHE A 300 64.01 12.44 -2.63
CA PHE A 300 64.41 11.16 -3.22
C PHE A 300 63.28 10.12 -3.24
N PHE A 301 62.27 10.27 -2.38
CA PHE A 301 61.08 9.41 -2.37
C PHE A 301 60.08 9.71 -3.49
N ASP A 302 60.34 10.71 -4.35
CA ASP A 302 59.57 10.95 -5.57
C ASP A 302 60.13 10.13 -6.73
N CYS A 303 59.28 9.38 -7.44
CA CYS A 303 59.73 8.56 -8.55
C CYS A 303 60.25 9.38 -9.74
N HIS A 304 59.89 10.67 -9.85
CA HIS A 304 60.45 11.56 -10.87
C HIS A 304 61.96 11.80 -10.70
N ARG A 305 62.48 11.69 -9.47
CA ARG A 305 63.90 11.87 -9.13
C ARG A 305 64.70 10.56 -9.11
N VAL A 306 64.15 9.45 -9.62
CA VAL A 306 64.83 8.14 -9.67
C VAL A 306 66.11 8.16 -10.49
N LYS A 307 66.14 9.00 -11.53
CA LYS A 307 67.29 9.12 -12.43
C LYS A 307 68.30 10.18 -12.00
N ASP A 308 68.05 10.89 -10.89
CA ASP A 308 68.95 11.93 -10.39
C ASP A 308 70.23 11.29 -9.83
N GLY A 309 71.41 11.78 -10.25
CA GLY A 309 72.72 11.24 -9.83
C GLY A 309 72.89 11.09 -8.30
N PRO A 310 72.62 12.15 -7.49
CA PRO A 310 72.73 12.07 -6.04
C PRO A 310 71.82 11.01 -5.40
N ARG A 311 70.60 10.85 -5.92
CA ARG A 311 69.64 9.85 -5.44
C ARG A 311 70.11 8.44 -5.75
N VAL A 312 70.64 8.19 -6.96
CA VAL A 312 71.12 6.86 -7.36
C VAL A 312 72.29 6.44 -6.47
N SER A 313 73.24 7.34 -6.23
CA SER A 313 74.38 7.08 -5.34
C SER A 313 73.95 6.81 -3.91
N TRP A 314 72.99 7.58 -3.39
CA TRP A 314 72.42 7.36 -2.06
C TRP A 314 71.71 6.00 -1.97
N PHE A 315 70.84 5.66 -2.92
CA PHE A 315 70.04 4.43 -2.85
C PHE A 315 70.92 3.17 -2.81
N MET A 316 72.00 3.14 -3.61
CA MET A 316 72.96 2.02 -3.63
C MET A 316 73.74 1.84 -2.32
N THR A 317 73.91 2.91 -1.54
CA THR A 317 74.63 2.88 -0.26
C THR A 317 73.70 2.76 0.94
N SER A 318 72.42 3.11 0.78
CA SER A 318 71.41 3.05 1.85
C SER A 318 70.95 1.62 2.12
N ASN A 319 70.69 1.30 3.40
CA ASN A 319 70.07 0.02 3.79
C ASN A 319 68.53 0.13 3.94
N ILE A 320 67.92 1.08 3.24
CA ILE A 320 66.53 1.49 3.47
C ILE A 320 65.51 0.36 3.22
N THR A 321 65.73 -0.45 2.18
CA THR A 321 64.82 -1.54 1.81
C THR A 321 64.75 -2.63 2.88
N ASN A 322 65.88 -2.98 3.51
CA ASN A 322 65.91 -3.99 4.56
C ASN A 322 65.42 -3.44 5.90
N LEU A 323 65.80 -2.19 6.25
CA LEU A 323 65.36 -1.55 7.50
C LEU A 323 63.86 -1.29 7.52
N CYS A 324 63.27 -0.92 6.39
CA CYS A 324 61.83 -0.70 6.26
C CYS A 324 61.06 -1.95 5.82
N SER A 325 61.44 -3.09 6.40
CA SER A 325 60.70 -4.35 6.29
C SER A 325 59.98 -4.64 7.61
N PRO A 326 58.72 -5.12 7.59
CA PRO A 326 58.00 -5.51 8.81
C PRO A 326 58.66 -6.64 9.61
N ASN A 327 59.57 -7.40 8.99
CA ASN A 327 60.28 -8.52 9.62
C ASN A 327 61.50 -8.09 10.44
N VAL A 328 61.88 -6.80 10.37
CA VAL A 328 63.01 -6.24 11.09
C VAL A 328 62.48 -5.33 12.19
N ASP A 329 62.99 -5.49 13.41
CA ASP A 329 62.59 -4.70 14.60
C ASP A 329 63.11 -3.24 14.58
N PHE A 330 63.19 -2.64 13.39
CA PHE A 330 63.60 -1.24 13.21
C PHE A 330 62.41 -0.28 13.28
N TYR A 331 61.27 -0.63 12.68
CA TYR A 331 60.11 0.24 12.60
C TYR A 331 58.80 -0.53 12.80
N GLN A 332 57.96 -0.07 13.72
CA GLN A 332 56.69 -0.72 14.04
C GLN A 332 55.59 -0.30 13.05
N PHE A 333 55.25 -1.21 12.15
CA PHE A 333 54.19 -1.03 11.14
C PHE A 333 52.77 -1.31 11.70
N GLY A 334 52.62 -2.20 12.68
CA GLY A 334 51.33 -2.51 13.30
C GLY A 334 50.30 -3.06 12.30
N ILE A 335 49.06 -2.55 12.33
CA ILE A 335 47.93 -2.91 11.44
C ILE A 335 48.22 -2.67 9.95
N TYR A 336 49.30 -1.95 9.62
CA TYR A 336 49.73 -1.68 8.24
C TYR A 336 50.83 -2.65 7.76
N ALA A 337 51.36 -3.51 8.63
CA ALA A 337 52.42 -4.46 8.28
C ALA A 337 52.02 -5.36 7.10
N ASP A 338 50.77 -5.83 7.11
CA ASP A 338 50.20 -6.73 6.10
C ASP A 338 50.23 -6.13 4.69
N ALA A 339 50.12 -4.79 4.57
CA ALA A 339 50.18 -4.11 3.28
C ALA A 339 51.56 -4.19 2.64
N VAL A 340 52.63 -4.20 3.47
CA VAL A 340 54.02 -4.25 3.01
C VAL A 340 54.46 -5.70 2.78
N THR A 341 54.11 -6.63 3.69
CA THR A 341 54.44 -8.06 3.54
C THR A 341 53.76 -8.67 2.32
N SER A 342 52.49 -8.33 2.07
CA SER A 342 51.72 -8.82 0.93
C SER A 342 51.92 -7.98 -0.35
N GLN A 343 52.84 -7.00 -0.34
CA GLN A 343 53.14 -6.12 -1.48
C GLN A 343 51.90 -5.42 -2.08
N VAL A 344 50.93 -5.07 -1.24
CA VAL A 344 49.67 -4.47 -1.67
C VAL A 344 49.93 -3.09 -2.28
N THR A 345 50.89 -2.33 -1.72
CA THR A 345 51.20 -0.95 -2.13
C THR A 345 51.82 -0.84 -3.53
N SER A 346 52.47 -1.90 -4.03
CA SER A 346 53.08 -1.98 -5.37
C SER A 346 52.25 -2.80 -6.38
N SER A 347 51.25 -3.55 -5.93
CA SER A 347 50.43 -4.40 -6.81
C SER A 347 49.52 -3.63 -7.79
N ALA A 348 49.10 -4.32 -8.86
CA ALA A 348 48.15 -3.79 -9.84
C ALA A 348 46.80 -3.41 -9.20
N PHE A 349 46.08 -2.45 -9.79
CA PHE A 349 44.88 -1.85 -9.23
C PHE A 349 43.82 -2.85 -8.75
N LEU A 350 43.47 -3.85 -9.56
CA LEU A 350 42.44 -4.83 -9.19
C LEU A 350 42.86 -5.66 -7.96
N ASN A 351 44.12 -6.09 -7.89
CA ASN A 351 44.63 -6.89 -6.78
C ASN A 351 44.59 -6.09 -5.47
N LYS A 352 45.15 -4.86 -5.46
CA LYS A 352 45.08 -4.01 -4.27
C LYS A 352 43.65 -3.63 -3.90
N TYR A 353 42.79 -3.34 -4.87
CA TYR A 353 41.39 -2.99 -4.61
C TYR A 353 40.64 -4.11 -3.89
N PHE A 354 40.66 -5.33 -4.44
CA PHE A 354 39.96 -6.46 -3.82
C PHE A 354 40.56 -6.85 -2.48
N TYR A 355 41.89 -6.75 -2.33
CA TYR A 355 42.56 -7.00 -1.06
C TYR A 355 42.11 -5.99 0.01
N CYS A 356 42.09 -4.70 -0.31
CA CYS A 356 41.68 -3.66 0.63
C CYS A 356 40.19 -3.72 0.96
N LEU A 357 39.33 -4.04 -0.03
CA LEU A 357 37.91 -4.30 0.19
C LEU A 357 37.69 -5.49 1.14
N TRP A 358 38.44 -6.58 0.94
CA TRP A 358 38.42 -7.73 1.84
C TRP A 358 38.89 -7.34 3.25
N TRP A 359 39.99 -6.59 3.37
CA TRP A 359 40.50 -6.11 4.65
C TRP A 359 39.46 -5.28 5.40
N GLY A 360 38.79 -4.35 4.72
CA GLY A 360 37.71 -3.55 5.31
C GLY A 360 36.52 -4.41 5.75
N LEU A 361 36.11 -5.37 4.91
CA LEU A 361 34.94 -6.21 5.16
C LEU A 361 35.17 -7.14 6.34
N ARG A 362 36.36 -7.76 6.39
CA ARG A 362 36.81 -8.64 7.47
C ARG A 362 36.76 -7.89 8.79
N ASN A 363 37.33 -6.69 8.86
CA ASN A 363 37.45 -5.96 10.12
C ASN A 363 36.13 -5.35 10.60
N LEU A 364 35.26 -4.87 9.70
CA LEU A 364 33.91 -4.44 10.10
C LEU A 364 33.07 -5.61 10.62
N SER A 365 33.16 -6.77 9.97
CA SER A 365 32.33 -7.95 10.30
C SER A 365 32.84 -8.71 11.53
N SER A 366 34.13 -8.64 11.83
CA SER A 366 34.76 -9.26 13.01
C SER A 366 35.06 -8.28 14.14
N LEU A 367 34.50 -7.07 14.09
CA LEU A 367 34.67 -6.03 15.12
C LEU A 367 36.15 -5.69 15.41
N GLY A 368 37.01 -5.82 14.40
CA GLY A 368 38.45 -5.53 14.52
C GLY A 368 39.24 -6.51 15.40
N GLN A 369 38.70 -7.68 15.76
CA GLN A 369 39.34 -8.63 16.69
C GLN A 369 40.75 -9.08 16.26
N ASN A 370 41.03 -9.09 14.96
CA ASN A 370 42.32 -9.53 14.40
C ASN A 370 43.29 -8.37 14.13
N LEU A 371 43.01 -7.16 14.62
CA LEU A 371 43.90 -6.01 14.46
C LEU A 371 45.02 -6.05 15.50
N LEU A 372 46.25 -6.24 15.03
CA LEU A 372 47.46 -6.20 15.85
C LEU A 372 48.03 -4.78 15.85
N THR A 373 47.76 -4.03 16.92
CA THR A 373 48.19 -2.63 17.02
C THR A 373 49.59 -2.47 17.60
N SER A 374 50.37 -1.51 17.09
CA SER A 374 51.55 -1.01 17.81
C SER A 374 51.15 -0.09 18.99
N THR A 375 52.12 0.42 19.74
CA THR A 375 51.89 1.41 20.80
C THR A 375 51.56 2.81 20.27
N TYR A 376 51.50 2.99 18.94
CA TYR A 376 51.17 4.25 18.32
C TYR A 376 49.70 4.63 18.55
N VAL A 377 49.49 5.74 19.27
CA VAL A 377 48.15 6.23 19.66
C VAL A 377 47.20 6.35 18.46
N GLY A 378 47.67 6.85 17.32
CA GLY A 378 46.82 7.03 16.14
C GLY A 378 46.26 5.71 15.59
N GLU A 379 47.04 4.63 15.68
CA GLU A 379 46.61 3.30 15.26
C GLU A 379 45.60 2.68 16.23
N ILE A 380 45.85 2.84 17.54
CA ILE A 380 44.90 2.41 18.57
C ILE A 380 43.55 3.11 18.39
N MET A 381 43.56 4.43 18.13
CA MET A 381 42.33 5.19 17.86
C MET A 381 41.59 4.69 16.60
N VAL A 382 42.32 4.33 15.53
CA VAL A 382 41.72 3.74 14.33
C VAL A 382 41.12 2.37 14.64
N ALA A 383 41.80 1.52 15.41
CA ALA A 383 41.26 0.22 15.80
C ALA A 383 39.98 0.33 16.64
N ILE A 384 39.95 1.25 17.62
CA ILE A 384 38.75 1.55 18.42
C ILE A 384 37.60 2.02 17.52
N LEU A 385 37.89 2.92 16.56
CA LEU A 385 36.89 3.40 15.61
C LEU A 385 36.32 2.26 14.74
N ILE A 386 37.17 1.36 14.25
CA ILE A 386 36.75 0.20 13.45
C ILE A 386 35.87 -0.74 14.28
N ALA A 387 36.26 -1.04 15.52
CA ALA A 387 35.50 -1.93 16.38
C ALA A 387 34.11 -1.35 16.72
N THR A 388 34.04 -0.07 17.06
CA THR A 388 32.77 0.63 17.38
C THR A 388 31.87 0.78 16.15
N LEU A 389 32.42 1.19 15.01
CA LEU A 389 31.67 1.33 13.76
C LEU A 389 31.19 -0.02 13.23
N GLY A 390 32.05 -1.05 13.29
CA GLY A 390 31.72 -2.43 12.91
C GLY A 390 30.53 -2.97 13.70
N LEU A 391 30.52 -2.77 15.02
CA LEU A 391 29.43 -3.21 15.90
C LEU A 391 28.09 -2.58 15.49
N VAL A 392 28.06 -1.26 15.34
CA VAL A 392 26.84 -0.53 14.99
C VAL A 392 26.34 -0.91 13.61
N LEU A 393 27.22 -0.93 12.60
CA LEU A 393 26.83 -1.23 11.22
C LEU A 393 26.38 -2.68 11.05
N PHE A 394 27.05 -3.63 11.71
CA PHE A 394 26.68 -5.05 11.64
C PHE A 394 25.33 -5.32 12.32
N ALA A 395 25.09 -4.70 13.48
CA ALA A 395 23.79 -4.78 14.16
C ALA A 395 22.66 -4.17 13.31
N LEU A 396 22.89 -3.01 12.68
CA LEU A 396 21.93 -2.38 11.77
C LEU A 396 21.63 -3.25 10.55
N LEU A 397 22.66 -3.88 9.97
CA LEU A 397 22.50 -4.80 8.84
C LEU A 397 21.58 -5.96 9.23
N ILE A 398 21.87 -6.64 10.34
CA ILE A 398 21.07 -7.78 10.83
C ILE A 398 19.63 -7.34 11.13
N GLY A 399 19.44 -6.25 11.88
CA GLY A 399 18.11 -5.77 12.25
C GLY A 399 17.26 -5.36 11.06
N ASN A 400 17.85 -4.67 10.08
CA ASN A 400 17.14 -4.29 8.85
C ASN A 400 16.85 -5.51 7.98
N MET A 401 17.81 -6.44 7.80
CA MET A 401 17.57 -7.70 7.07
C MET A 401 16.42 -8.50 7.68
N GLN A 402 16.41 -8.65 9.00
CA GLN A 402 15.37 -9.37 9.73
C GLN A 402 14.00 -8.74 9.48
N THR A 403 13.89 -7.42 9.56
CA THR A 403 12.64 -6.69 9.31
C THR A 403 12.10 -6.96 7.90
N TYR A 404 12.96 -6.92 6.88
CA TYR A 404 12.56 -7.17 5.50
C TYR A 404 12.14 -8.63 5.26
N LEU A 405 12.90 -9.60 5.78
CA LEU A 405 12.55 -11.02 5.66
C LEU A 405 11.22 -11.31 6.36
N GLN A 406 11.03 -10.79 7.58
CA GLN A 406 9.78 -10.94 8.34
C GLN A 406 8.59 -10.35 7.59
N SER A 407 8.72 -9.19 6.95
CA SER A 407 7.61 -8.56 6.21
C SER A 407 6.99 -9.47 5.12
N THR A 408 7.79 -10.34 4.52
CA THR A 408 7.30 -11.31 3.51
C THR A 408 6.60 -12.51 4.13
N THR A 409 6.97 -12.88 5.37
CA THR A 409 6.42 -14.04 6.07
C THR A 409 5.26 -13.70 6.99
N VAL A 410 4.98 -12.42 7.29
CA VAL A 410 3.90 -11.99 8.21
C VAL A 410 2.59 -12.72 7.96
N ARG A 411 2.09 -12.74 6.71
CA ARG A 411 0.80 -13.39 6.40
C ARG A 411 0.82 -14.90 6.63
N LEU A 412 1.93 -15.54 6.32
CA LEU A 412 2.09 -16.98 6.50
C LEU A 412 2.23 -17.32 7.99
N GLU A 413 2.92 -16.49 8.77
CA GLU A 413 3.01 -16.62 10.22
C GLU A 413 1.68 -16.33 10.92
N GLU A 414 0.94 -15.30 10.51
CA GLU A 414 -0.43 -15.04 10.99
C GLU A 414 -1.34 -16.27 10.80
N TRP A 415 -1.26 -16.92 9.64
CA TRP A 415 -1.99 -18.15 9.37
C TRP A 415 -1.51 -19.32 10.24
N ARG A 416 -0.18 -19.51 10.39
CA ARG A 416 0.40 -20.55 11.24
C ARG A 416 -0.02 -20.42 12.70
N VAL A 417 -0.01 -19.19 13.24
CA VAL A 417 -0.43 -18.89 14.61
C VAL A 417 -1.92 -19.20 14.77
N LYS A 418 -2.79 -18.66 13.91
CA LYS A 418 -4.24 -18.93 13.96
C LYS A 418 -4.56 -20.43 13.88
N ARG A 419 -3.87 -21.17 13.03
CA ARG A 419 -4.05 -22.63 12.91
C ARG A 419 -3.63 -23.37 14.17
N THR A 420 -2.49 -22.99 14.78
CA THR A 420 -2.02 -23.59 16.02
C THR A 420 -2.97 -23.31 17.17
N ASP A 421 -3.44 -22.06 17.30
CA ASP A 421 -4.41 -21.66 18.32
C ASP A 421 -5.74 -22.43 18.18
N ALA A 422 -6.22 -22.60 16.94
CA ALA A 422 -7.41 -23.40 16.66
C ALA A 422 -7.22 -24.87 17.05
N GLU A 423 -6.09 -25.50 16.72
CA GLU A 423 -5.80 -26.88 17.12
C GLU A 423 -5.73 -27.05 18.64
N GLN A 424 -5.05 -26.14 19.33
CA GLN A 424 -4.96 -26.17 20.79
C GLN A 424 -6.34 -25.99 21.43
N TRP A 425 -7.14 -25.06 20.92
CA TRP A 425 -8.51 -24.85 21.36
C TRP A 425 -9.38 -26.09 21.15
N MET A 426 -9.33 -26.71 19.96
CA MET A 426 -10.06 -27.94 19.64
C MET A 426 -9.65 -29.12 20.54
N HIS A 427 -8.35 -29.25 20.81
CA HIS A 427 -7.82 -30.29 21.70
C HIS A 427 -8.27 -30.08 23.15
N HIS A 428 -8.17 -28.85 23.65
CA HIS A 428 -8.60 -28.50 25.01
C HIS A 428 -10.10 -28.74 25.22
N ARG A 429 -10.92 -28.53 24.17
CA ARG A 429 -12.36 -28.81 24.18
C ARG A 429 -12.72 -30.26 23.87
N GLN A 430 -11.73 -31.13 23.64
CA GLN A 430 -11.91 -32.55 23.35
C GLN A 430 -12.87 -32.80 22.17
N LEU A 431 -12.78 -32.00 21.11
CA LEU A 431 -13.66 -32.17 19.96
C LEU A 431 -13.43 -33.53 19.27
N PRO A 432 -14.51 -34.22 18.84
CA PRO A 432 -14.44 -35.42 18.02
C PRO A 432 -13.58 -35.24 16.76
N ALA A 433 -12.94 -36.31 16.31
CA ALA A 433 -12.03 -36.28 15.15
C ALA A 433 -12.72 -35.74 13.88
N GLU A 434 -13.98 -36.13 13.65
CA GLU A 434 -14.78 -35.66 12.51
C GLU A 434 -14.99 -34.15 12.53
N LEU A 435 -15.37 -33.58 13.68
CA LEU A 435 -15.55 -32.13 13.83
C LEU A 435 -14.23 -31.38 13.66
N ARG A 436 -13.13 -31.91 14.19
CA ARG A 436 -11.79 -31.33 13.98
C ARG A 436 -11.41 -31.30 12.51
N GLU A 437 -11.71 -32.37 11.76
CA GLU A 437 -11.47 -32.41 10.34
C GLU A 437 -12.34 -31.40 9.56
N SER A 438 -13.61 -31.25 9.93
CA SER A 438 -14.50 -30.23 9.36
C SER A 438 -13.98 -28.81 9.60
N VAL A 439 -13.52 -28.49 10.82
CA VAL A 439 -12.93 -27.18 11.13
C VAL A 439 -11.66 -26.94 10.31
N ARG A 440 -10.77 -27.92 10.20
CA ARG A 440 -9.55 -27.80 9.37
C ARG A 440 -9.86 -27.54 7.91
N LYS A 441 -10.84 -28.27 7.33
CA LYS A 441 -11.28 -28.07 5.94
C LYS A 441 -11.83 -26.66 5.75
N TYR A 442 -12.68 -26.20 6.66
CA TYR A 442 -13.23 -24.84 6.63
C TYR A 442 -12.14 -23.77 6.71
N ASP A 443 -11.23 -23.86 7.67
CA ASP A 443 -10.16 -22.87 7.83
C ASP A 443 -9.21 -22.84 6.63
N GLN A 444 -8.90 -24.01 6.06
CA GLN A 444 -8.10 -24.12 4.84
C GLN A 444 -8.79 -23.47 3.65
N TYR A 445 -10.08 -23.76 3.45
CA TYR A 445 -10.86 -23.18 2.36
C TYR A 445 -11.00 -21.66 2.52
N LYS A 446 -11.37 -21.19 3.72
CA LYS A 446 -11.46 -19.76 4.05
C LYS A 446 -10.16 -19.03 3.76
N TRP A 447 -9.01 -19.63 4.09
CA TRP A 447 -7.70 -19.05 3.77
C TRP A 447 -7.43 -19.00 2.26
N LEU A 448 -7.77 -20.06 1.51
CA LEU A 448 -7.60 -20.08 0.05
C LEU A 448 -8.48 -19.03 -0.65
N ALA A 449 -9.72 -18.86 -0.19
CA ALA A 449 -10.67 -17.88 -0.73
C ALA A 449 -10.30 -16.43 -0.39
N THR A 450 -9.98 -16.15 0.88
CA THR A 450 -9.81 -14.75 1.36
C THR A 450 -8.36 -14.31 1.52
N ARG A 451 -7.38 -15.24 1.47
CA ARG A 451 -5.97 -15.00 1.84
C ARG A 451 -5.80 -14.33 3.22
N GLY A 452 -6.74 -14.59 4.13
CA GLY A 452 -6.74 -14.04 5.49
C GLY A 452 -7.23 -12.61 5.61
N VAL A 453 -7.81 -12.04 4.55
CA VAL A 453 -8.45 -10.72 4.58
C VAL A 453 -9.81 -10.84 5.25
N ASP A 454 -10.05 -9.98 6.24
CA ASP A 454 -11.38 -9.78 6.80
C ASP A 454 -12.12 -8.73 5.96
N GLU A 455 -13.02 -9.21 5.10
CA GLU A 455 -13.78 -8.36 4.18
C GLU A 455 -14.66 -7.34 4.90
N GLU A 456 -15.26 -7.69 6.04
CA GLU A 456 -16.09 -6.75 6.78
C GLU A 456 -15.25 -5.64 7.40
N ALA A 457 -14.11 -5.99 8.01
CA ALA A 457 -13.19 -5.00 8.57
C ALA A 457 -12.63 -4.07 7.49
N LEU A 458 -12.28 -4.61 6.32
CA LEU A 458 -11.83 -3.84 5.17
C LEU A 458 -12.90 -2.82 4.73
N LEU A 459 -14.14 -3.26 4.55
CA LEU A 459 -15.25 -2.40 4.13
C LEU A 459 -15.63 -1.37 5.19
N LYS A 460 -15.53 -1.70 6.48
CA LYS A 460 -15.77 -0.76 7.60
C LYS A 460 -14.76 0.40 7.63
N GLY A 461 -13.55 0.20 7.10
CA GLY A 461 -12.53 1.25 6.98
C GLY A 461 -12.77 2.27 5.86
N LEU A 462 -13.76 2.03 4.98
CA LEU A 462 -14.08 2.90 3.85
C LEU A 462 -15.20 3.91 4.21
N PRO A 463 -15.25 5.08 3.55
CA PRO A 463 -16.41 5.97 3.57
C PRO A 463 -17.70 5.23 3.19
N VAL A 464 -18.82 5.64 3.79
CA VAL A 464 -20.12 4.98 3.64
C VAL A 464 -20.54 4.86 2.17
N ASP A 465 -20.36 5.91 1.37
CA ASP A 465 -20.75 5.92 -0.05
C ASP A 465 -19.97 4.88 -0.87
N LEU A 466 -18.64 4.81 -0.69
CA LEU A 466 -17.80 3.83 -1.38
C LEU A 466 -18.13 2.40 -0.96
N ARG A 467 -18.37 2.18 0.34
CA ARG A 467 -18.80 0.89 0.85
C ARG A 467 -20.12 0.45 0.20
N ARG A 468 -21.09 1.36 0.07
CA ARG A 468 -22.37 1.09 -0.58
C ARG A 468 -22.19 0.75 -2.05
N ASP A 469 -21.41 1.53 -2.79
CA ASP A 469 -21.19 1.32 -4.23
C ASP A 469 -20.50 -0.03 -4.50
N ILE A 470 -19.50 -0.40 -3.68
CA ILE A 470 -18.84 -1.72 -3.77
C ILE A 470 -19.84 -2.83 -3.50
N LYS A 471 -20.58 -2.76 -2.39
CA LYS A 471 -21.58 -3.78 -2.06
C LYS A 471 -22.59 -3.93 -3.19
N ARG A 472 -23.19 -2.82 -3.65
CA ARG A 472 -24.13 -2.80 -4.78
C ARG A 472 -23.54 -3.46 -6.01
N HIS A 473 -22.30 -3.15 -6.38
CA HIS A 473 -21.65 -3.77 -7.54
C HIS A 473 -21.53 -5.30 -7.41
N LEU A 474 -21.27 -5.81 -6.21
CA LEU A 474 -21.08 -7.25 -5.96
C LEU A 474 -22.40 -8.03 -5.89
N CYS A 475 -23.49 -7.43 -5.37
CA CYS A 475 -24.72 -8.17 -5.08
C CYS A 475 -25.92 -7.84 -5.97
N LEU A 476 -25.95 -6.72 -6.69
CA LEU A 476 -27.18 -6.23 -7.32
C LEU A 476 -27.78 -7.24 -8.32
N GLU A 477 -26.95 -7.89 -9.14
CA GLU A 477 -27.42 -8.89 -10.10
C GLU A 477 -28.03 -10.11 -9.41
N LEU A 478 -27.42 -10.58 -8.32
CA LEU A 478 -27.92 -11.70 -7.52
C LEU A 478 -29.25 -11.35 -6.85
N VAL A 479 -29.36 -10.14 -6.31
CA VAL A 479 -30.61 -9.66 -5.68
C VAL A 479 -31.73 -9.54 -6.71
N ARG A 480 -31.45 -8.99 -7.91
CA ARG A 480 -32.44 -8.93 -9.00
C ARG A 480 -32.81 -10.30 -9.56
N GLY A 481 -31.96 -11.31 -9.39
CA GLY A 481 -32.31 -12.71 -9.68
C GLY A 481 -33.55 -13.19 -8.92
N VAL A 482 -33.85 -12.61 -7.76
CA VAL A 482 -35.07 -12.89 -7.01
C VAL A 482 -36.22 -12.08 -7.61
N PRO A 483 -37.26 -12.72 -8.20
CA PRO A 483 -38.29 -11.99 -8.91
C PRO A 483 -39.07 -10.99 -8.04
N LEU A 484 -39.16 -11.23 -6.73
CA LEU A 484 -39.79 -10.30 -5.81
C LEU A 484 -38.99 -8.99 -5.68
N PHE A 485 -37.66 -9.08 -5.62
CA PHE A 485 -36.78 -7.94 -5.43
C PHE A 485 -36.60 -7.14 -6.72
N ASP A 486 -36.57 -7.78 -7.89
CA ASP A 486 -36.46 -7.11 -9.19
C ASP A 486 -37.54 -6.04 -9.45
N GLN A 487 -38.69 -6.18 -8.79
CA GLN A 487 -39.81 -5.22 -8.89
C GLN A 487 -39.77 -4.10 -7.85
N MET A 488 -38.83 -4.14 -6.91
CA MET A 488 -38.66 -3.10 -5.91
C MET A 488 -37.93 -1.90 -6.53
N ASP A 489 -38.13 -0.72 -5.96
CA ASP A 489 -37.39 0.47 -6.36
C ASP A 489 -35.90 0.36 -5.97
N GLU A 490 -35.07 1.11 -6.68
CA GLU A 490 -33.61 1.09 -6.52
C GLU A 490 -33.14 1.34 -5.08
N ARG A 491 -33.86 2.16 -4.32
CA ARG A 491 -33.50 2.47 -2.92
C ARG A 491 -33.66 1.25 -2.02
N MET A 492 -34.64 0.40 -2.30
CA MET A 492 -34.88 -0.81 -1.52
C MET A 492 -33.90 -1.90 -1.92
N LEU A 493 -33.55 -2.01 -3.20
CA LEU A 493 -32.46 -2.86 -3.66
C LEU A 493 -31.14 -2.47 -3.01
N ASP A 494 -30.83 -1.17 -2.92
CA ASP A 494 -29.66 -0.66 -2.21
C ASP A 494 -29.68 -1.07 -0.73
N ALA A 495 -30.82 -0.92 -0.06
CA ALA A 495 -30.97 -1.28 1.35
C ALA A 495 -30.78 -2.79 1.61
N ILE A 496 -31.16 -3.65 0.67
CA ILE A 496 -30.89 -5.10 0.71
C ILE A 496 -29.39 -5.34 0.52
N CYS A 497 -28.82 -4.75 -0.53
CA CYS A 497 -27.42 -4.92 -0.89
C CYS A 497 -26.46 -4.48 0.23
N GLU A 498 -26.78 -3.42 0.96
CA GLU A 498 -26.01 -2.97 2.12
C GLU A 498 -25.99 -3.98 3.29
N ARG A 499 -27.04 -4.80 3.42
CA ARG A 499 -27.23 -5.76 4.52
C ARG A 499 -26.69 -7.16 4.24
N LEU A 500 -26.41 -7.48 2.97
CA LEU A 500 -25.78 -8.74 2.61
C LEU A 500 -24.39 -8.87 3.24
N LYS A 501 -24.12 -10.09 3.74
CA LYS A 501 -22.85 -10.49 4.33
C LYS A 501 -22.28 -11.70 3.58
N PRO A 502 -20.95 -11.81 3.41
CA PRO A 502 -20.35 -12.97 2.78
C PRO A 502 -20.54 -14.22 3.67
N ALA A 503 -20.82 -15.35 3.04
CA ALA A 503 -20.99 -16.66 3.66
C ALA A 503 -20.19 -17.72 2.88
N LEU A 504 -19.51 -18.59 3.61
CA LEU A 504 -18.68 -19.67 3.05
C LEU A 504 -19.16 -21.00 3.63
N SER A 505 -19.27 -22.03 2.79
CA SER A 505 -19.66 -23.37 3.20
C SER A 505 -18.79 -24.41 2.51
N THR A 506 -18.33 -25.42 3.27
CA THR A 506 -17.50 -26.48 2.73
C THR A 506 -18.32 -27.62 2.14
N GLU A 507 -17.71 -28.42 1.27
CA GLU A 507 -18.35 -29.62 0.74
C GLU A 507 -18.89 -30.54 1.86
N GLY A 508 -20.09 -31.08 1.65
CA GLY A 508 -20.75 -31.99 2.57
C GLY A 508 -21.51 -31.33 3.72
N THR A 509 -21.39 -30.01 3.90
CA THR A 509 -22.11 -29.28 4.95
C THR A 509 -23.61 -29.22 4.67
N TYR A 510 -24.41 -29.39 5.71
CA TYR A 510 -25.85 -29.17 5.65
C TYR A 510 -26.10 -27.72 6.06
N LEU A 511 -26.61 -26.91 5.14
CA LEU A 511 -26.90 -25.50 5.40
C LEU A 511 -28.22 -25.37 6.18
N VAL A 512 -29.21 -26.17 5.81
CA VAL A 512 -30.50 -26.27 6.51
C VAL A 512 -31.09 -27.66 6.28
N ARG A 513 -31.80 -28.22 7.26
CA ARG A 513 -32.56 -29.47 7.09
C ARG A 513 -34.05 -29.18 7.01
N GLU A 514 -34.79 -30.08 6.37
CA GLU A 514 -36.26 -30.00 6.32
C GLU A 514 -36.82 -29.94 7.75
N GLY A 515 -37.59 -28.89 8.06
CA GLY A 515 -38.15 -28.62 9.38
C GLY A 515 -37.36 -27.60 10.23
N ASP A 516 -36.08 -27.38 9.96
CA ASP A 516 -35.25 -26.42 10.71
C ASP A 516 -35.72 -24.98 10.49
N PRO A 517 -35.58 -24.07 11.49
CA PRO A 517 -35.90 -22.66 11.28
C PRO A 517 -34.94 -22.03 10.26
N VAL A 518 -35.51 -21.31 9.28
CA VAL A 518 -34.73 -20.58 8.28
C VAL A 518 -34.37 -19.21 8.84
N ASN A 519 -33.07 -18.98 9.08
CA ASN A 519 -32.57 -17.74 9.69
C ASN A 519 -32.01 -16.74 8.66
N GLU A 520 -31.65 -17.23 7.48
CA GLU A 520 -31.02 -16.44 6.43
C GLU A 520 -31.42 -16.94 5.04
N MET A 521 -31.41 -16.02 4.08
CA MET A 521 -31.57 -16.30 2.66
C MET A 521 -30.18 -16.22 2.01
N LEU A 522 -29.80 -17.25 1.26
CA LEU A 522 -28.48 -17.34 0.63
C LEU A 522 -28.56 -17.12 -0.87
N PHE A 523 -27.66 -16.30 -1.39
CA PHE A 523 -27.50 -16.00 -2.82
C PHE A 523 -26.17 -16.60 -3.29
N ILE A 524 -26.23 -17.57 -4.19
CA ILE A 524 -25.06 -18.37 -4.53
C ILE A 524 -24.23 -17.66 -5.59
N ILE A 525 -22.97 -17.38 -5.26
CA ILE A 525 -22.00 -16.76 -6.17
C ILE A 525 -21.24 -17.86 -6.91
N ARG A 526 -20.81 -18.88 -6.16
CA ARG A 526 -20.02 -19.99 -6.66
C ARG A 526 -20.33 -21.27 -5.91
N GLY A 527 -20.21 -22.40 -6.60
CA GLY A 527 -20.44 -23.72 -6.02
C GLY A 527 -21.84 -24.24 -6.29
N HIS A 528 -22.11 -25.45 -5.81
CA HIS A 528 -23.38 -26.15 -6.03
C HIS A 528 -23.91 -26.75 -4.74
N LEU A 529 -25.22 -26.63 -4.56
CA LEU A 529 -25.96 -27.23 -3.46
C LEU A 529 -26.98 -28.22 -4.04
N ASP A 530 -27.22 -29.31 -3.31
CA ASP A 530 -28.36 -30.20 -3.52
C ASP A 530 -29.45 -29.80 -2.54
N SER A 531 -30.67 -29.61 -3.06
CA SER A 531 -31.88 -29.36 -2.28
C SER A 531 -32.86 -30.51 -2.49
N TYR A 532 -33.31 -31.15 -1.42
CA TYR A 532 -34.26 -32.26 -1.50
C TYR A 532 -35.28 -32.27 -0.36
N THR A 533 -36.46 -32.83 -0.61
CA THR A 533 -37.53 -32.97 0.40
C THR A 533 -38.15 -34.36 0.35
N THR A 534 -38.52 -34.84 1.53
CA THR A 534 -39.26 -36.09 1.75
C THR A 534 -40.73 -35.84 2.09
N ASN A 535 -41.16 -34.57 2.09
CA ASN A 535 -42.50 -34.13 2.45
C ASN A 535 -42.95 -34.72 3.79
N GLY A 536 -42.13 -34.53 4.82
CA GLY A 536 -42.36 -35.07 6.16
C GLY A 536 -42.30 -36.60 6.25
N GLY A 537 -41.45 -37.25 5.44
CA GLY A 537 -41.24 -38.70 5.49
C GLY A 537 -42.31 -39.55 4.80
N ARG A 538 -43.07 -38.97 3.85
CA ARG A 538 -44.10 -39.71 3.12
C ARG A 538 -43.44 -40.79 2.23
N ALA A 539 -43.76 -42.06 2.48
CA ALA A 539 -43.22 -43.18 1.71
C ALA A 539 -43.46 -43.01 0.19
N GLY A 540 -42.38 -43.09 -0.59
CA GLY A 540 -42.40 -42.96 -2.05
C GLY A 540 -42.35 -41.53 -2.59
N PHE A 541 -42.18 -40.51 -1.75
CA PHE A 541 -42.01 -39.12 -2.19
C PHE A 541 -40.56 -38.63 -1.96
N PHE A 542 -39.84 -38.38 -3.05
CA PHE A 542 -38.51 -37.75 -3.02
C PHE A 542 -38.44 -36.76 -4.18
N ASN A 543 -38.25 -35.48 -3.86
CA ASN A 543 -38.05 -34.44 -4.86
C ASN A 543 -36.71 -33.77 -4.60
N SER A 544 -35.84 -33.69 -5.60
CA SER A 544 -34.53 -33.06 -5.52
C SER A 544 -34.30 -32.07 -6.65
N CYS A 545 -33.55 -31.02 -6.38
CA CYS A 545 -33.06 -30.07 -7.36
C CYS A 545 -31.66 -29.59 -6.99
N ARG A 546 -30.90 -29.17 -7.99
CA ARG A 546 -29.60 -28.51 -7.79
C ARG A 546 -29.78 -27.00 -7.79
N ILE A 547 -29.02 -26.35 -6.92
CA ILE A 547 -28.93 -24.89 -6.79
C ILE A 547 -27.49 -24.54 -7.14
N GLY A 548 -27.30 -23.66 -8.12
CA GLY A 548 -25.98 -23.26 -8.62
C GLY A 548 -25.75 -21.75 -8.56
N PRO A 549 -24.69 -21.26 -9.21
CA PRO A 549 -24.39 -19.83 -9.29
C PRO A 549 -25.55 -19.03 -9.88
N GLY A 550 -25.94 -17.94 -9.21
CA GLY A 550 -27.08 -17.09 -9.57
C GLY A 550 -28.41 -17.52 -8.95
N ASP A 551 -28.51 -18.74 -8.42
CA ASP A 551 -29.68 -19.20 -7.68
C ASP A 551 -29.63 -18.74 -6.22
N PHE A 552 -30.74 -18.95 -5.50
CA PHE A 552 -30.87 -18.63 -4.08
C PHE A 552 -31.64 -19.72 -3.32
N CYS A 553 -31.52 -19.73 -1.99
CA CYS A 553 -32.33 -20.57 -1.10
C CYS A 553 -32.74 -19.81 0.17
N GLY A 554 -33.71 -20.35 0.93
CA GLY A 554 -34.32 -19.67 2.07
C GLY A 554 -35.47 -18.72 1.69
N GLU A 555 -36.12 -18.99 0.56
CA GLU A 555 -37.24 -18.20 0.01
C GLU A 555 -38.48 -18.18 0.91
N GLU A 556 -38.58 -19.11 1.86
CA GLU A 556 -39.58 -19.11 2.93
C GLU A 556 -39.59 -17.78 3.69
N LEU A 557 -38.42 -17.15 3.86
CA LEU A 557 -38.27 -15.86 4.51
C LEU A 557 -38.94 -14.72 3.75
N LEU A 558 -39.08 -14.79 2.42
CA LEU A 558 -39.71 -13.72 1.64
C LEU A 558 -41.19 -13.54 2.01
N THR A 559 -41.90 -14.65 2.21
CA THR A 559 -43.32 -14.59 2.55
C THR A 559 -43.52 -14.20 4.01
N TRP A 560 -42.73 -14.79 4.92
CA TRP A 560 -42.72 -14.43 6.33
C TRP A 560 -42.39 -12.94 6.54
N ALA A 561 -41.35 -12.43 5.86
CA ALA A 561 -40.94 -11.04 5.97
C ALA A 561 -41.95 -10.09 5.33
N LEU A 562 -42.86 -10.54 4.46
CA LEU A 562 -43.96 -9.73 3.94
C LEU A 562 -45.23 -9.80 4.79
N ASP A 563 -45.38 -10.78 5.69
CA ASP A 563 -46.57 -10.88 6.55
C ASP A 563 -46.57 -9.83 7.67
N PRO A 564 -47.56 -8.92 7.75
CA PRO A 564 -47.66 -7.94 8.83
C PRO A 564 -47.76 -8.55 10.22
N ARG A 565 -48.37 -9.74 10.35
CA ARG A 565 -48.56 -10.42 11.65
C ARG A 565 -48.18 -11.89 11.52
N PRO A 566 -46.87 -12.20 11.39
CA PRO A 566 -46.44 -13.58 11.23
C PRO A 566 -46.80 -14.36 12.50
N SER A 567 -47.45 -15.51 12.32
CA SER A 567 -47.85 -16.38 13.43
C SER A 567 -46.67 -17.13 14.08
N VAL A 568 -45.50 -17.11 13.44
CA VAL A 568 -44.28 -17.84 13.86
C VAL A 568 -43.08 -16.89 13.83
N ILE A 569 -42.15 -17.09 14.78
CA ILE A 569 -40.91 -16.29 14.89
C ILE A 569 -40.08 -16.39 13.60
N LEU A 570 -39.83 -17.61 13.12
CA LEU A 570 -39.15 -17.90 11.85
C LEU A 570 -39.85 -19.07 11.13
N PRO A 571 -39.88 -19.07 9.80
CA PRO A 571 -40.48 -20.17 9.04
C PRO A 571 -39.59 -21.42 9.09
N SER A 572 -40.22 -22.59 9.10
CA SER A 572 -39.51 -23.87 8.95
C SER A 572 -39.14 -24.12 7.49
N SER A 573 -37.96 -24.67 7.26
CA SER A 573 -37.47 -25.03 5.93
C SER A 573 -38.31 -26.15 5.32
N THR A 574 -38.69 -25.99 4.06
CA THR A 574 -39.46 -27.02 3.33
C THR A 574 -38.56 -28.13 2.76
N ARG A 575 -37.23 -27.93 2.76
CA ARG A 575 -36.26 -28.83 2.14
C ARG A 575 -34.98 -28.92 2.95
N THR A 576 -34.24 -30.00 2.74
CA THR A 576 -32.85 -30.11 3.18
C THR A 576 -31.94 -29.59 2.09
N VAL A 577 -31.02 -28.69 2.43
CA VAL A 577 -30.03 -28.11 1.51
C VAL A 577 -28.63 -28.50 1.98
N LYS A 578 -27.86 -29.13 1.09
CA LYS A 578 -26.52 -29.64 1.36
C LYS A 578 -25.53 -29.15 0.31
N ALA A 579 -24.34 -28.74 0.74
CA ALA A 579 -23.24 -28.39 -0.15
C ALA A 579 -22.64 -29.62 -0.83
N ILE A 580 -22.56 -29.61 -2.16
CA ILE A 580 -21.91 -30.64 -2.97
C ILE A 580 -20.46 -30.24 -3.30
N SER A 581 -20.20 -28.94 -3.35
CA SER A 581 -18.87 -28.37 -3.51
C SER A 581 -18.65 -27.31 -2.45
N GLU A 582 -17.43 -26.78 -2.37
CA GLU A 582 -17.17 -25.51 -1.71
C GLU A 582 -18.07 -24.41 -2.31
N VAL A 583 -18.75 -23.65 -1.45
CA VAL A 583 -19.76 -22.66 -1.83
C VAL A 583 -19.41 -21.29 -1.25
N GLU A 584 -19.48 -20.29 -2.13
CA GLU A 584 -19.38 -18.86 -1.81
C GLU A 584 -20.74 -18.23 -2.06
N ALA A 585 -21.29 -17.57 -1.05
CA ALA A 585 -22.61 -16.98 -1.11
C ALA A 585 -22.65 -15.63 -0.39
N PHE A 586 -23.69 -14.85 -0.66
CA PHE A 586 -24.11 -13.79 0.25
C PHE A 586 -25.30 -14.25 1.08
N ALA A 587 -25.31 -13.91 2.36
CA ALA A 587 -26.41 -14.17 3.28
C ALA A 587 -27.16 -12.87 3.60
N LEU A 588 -28.49 -12.93 3.50
CA LEU A 588 -29.40 -11.91 4.02
C LEU A 588 -30.13 -12.49 5.24
N ILE A 589 -29.83 -11.94 6.41
CA ILE A 589 -30.40 -12.42 7.67
C ILE A 589 -31.90 -12.04 7.74
N ALA A 590 -32.70 -12.90 8.36
CA ALA A 590 -34.14 -12.72 8.50
C ALA A 590 -34.54 -11.36 9.10
N GLU A 591 -33.83 -10.89 10.12
CA GLU A 591 -34.09 -9.59 10.75
C GLU A 591 -33.90 -8.41 9.78
N ASP A 592 -32.82 -8.47 9.00
CA ASP A 592 -32.47 -7.49 7.98
C ASP A 592 -33.50 -7.47 6.84
N LEU A 593 -33.95 -8.66 6.40
CA LEU A 593 -35.01 -8.78 5.41
C LEU A 593 -36.34 -8.23 5.95
N LYS A 594 -36.70 -8.54 7.20
CA LYS A 594 -37.93 -8.03 7.85
C LYS A 594 -37.91 -6.51 7.96
N PHE A 595 -36.76 -5.94 8.29
CA PHE A 595 -36.56 -4.49 8.32
C PHE A 595 -36.87 -3.87 6.94
N VAL A 596 -36.26 -4.39 5.86
CA VAL A 596 -36.52 -3.88 4.50
C VAL A 596 -37.98 -4.08 4.11
N ALA A 597 -38.52 -5.28 4.34
CA ALA A 597 -39.90 -5.58 3.97
C ALA A 597 -40.91 -4.68 4.68
N SER A 598 -40.66 -4.29 5.94
CA SER A 598 -41.52 -3.34 6.66
C SER A 598 -41.64 -1.98 5.95
N GLN A 599 -40.55 -1.49 5.36
CA GLN A 599 -40.54 -0.25 4.59
C GLN A 599 -41.24 -0.42 3.24
N TYR A 600 -41.06 -1.58 2.59
CA TYR A 600 -41.68 -1.87 1.30
C TYR A 600 -43.21 -1.92 1.38
N ARG A 601 -43.74 -2.51 2.47
CA ARG A 601 -45.19 -2.61 2.71
C ARG A 601 -45.88 -1.25 2.73
N ARG A 602 -45.23 -0.24 3.32
CA ARG A 602 -45.77 1.12 3.42
C ARG A 602 -46.01 1.77 2.05
N LEU A 603 -45.35 1.29 1.00
CA LEU A 603 -45.33 1.94 -0.30
C LEU A 603 -46.28 1.30 -1.35
N HIS A 604 -46.60 0.00 -1.26
CA HIS A 604 -47.19 -0.74 -2.41
C HIS A 604 -48.36 -1.72 -2.10
N SER A 605 -49.28 -1.39 -1.18
CA SER A 605 -50.23 -2.35 -0.55
C SER A 605 -51.11 -3.23 -1.48
N LYS A 606 -51.53 -2.75 -2.67
CA LYS A 606 -52.37 -3.53 -3.61
C LYS A 606 -51.57 -4.48 -4.50
N GLN A 607 -50.48 -4.01 -5.11
CA GLN A 607 -49.59 -4.84 -5.93
C GLN A 607 -48.91 -5.92 -5.08
N LEU A 608 -48.52 -5.58 -3.85
CA LEU A 608 -47.95 -6.49 -2.87
C LEU A 608 -48.88 -7.66 -2.52
N ARG A 609 -50.19 -7.41 -2.40
CA ARG A 609 -51.17 -8.45 -2.06
C ARG A 609 -51.24 -9.54 -3.14
N ASN A 610 -51.20 -9.13 -4.41
CA ASN A 610 -51.15 -10.06 -5.55
C ASN A 610 -49.79 -10.76 -5.63
N ARG A 611 -48.70 -10.04 -5.39
CA ARG A 611 -47.34 -10.58 -5.41
C ARG A 611 -47.14 -11.63 -4.31
N PHE A 612 -47.60 -11.33 -3.09
CA PHE A 612 -47.60 -12.26 -1.97
C PHE A 612 -48.32 -13.57 -2.32
N ARG A 613 -49.51 -13.50 -2.93
CA ARG A 613 -50.23 -14.69 -3.42
C ARG A 613 -49.45 -15.46 -4.47
N PHE A 614 -48.78 -14.77 -5.38
CA PHE A 614 -48.03 -15.40 -6.47
C PHE A 614 -46.75 -16.09 -5.99
N TYR A 615 -45.96 -15.46 -5.11
CA TYR A 615 -44.70 -16.03 -4.61
C TYR A 615 -44.87 -16.92 -3.40
N SER A 616 -45.99 -16.83 -2.67
CA SER A 616 -46.18 -17.66 -1.49
C SER A 616 -46.37 -19.12 -1.86
N HIS A 617 -45.48 -19.96 -1.34
CA HIS A 617 -45.54 -21.41 -1.50
C HIS A 617 -46.90 -21.97 -1.02
N HIS A 618 -47.43 -21.44 0.09
CA HIS A 618 -48.73 -21.85 0.63
C HIS A 618 -49.87 -21.51 -0.33
N TRP A 619 -49.86 -20.29 -0.90
CA TRP A 619 -50.87 -19.86 -1.88
C TRP A 619 -50.77 -20.62 -3.21
N ARG A 620 -49.56 -20.86 -3.71
CA ARG A 620 -49.34 -21.65 -4.94
C ARG A 620 -49.79 -23.09 -4.76
N THR A 621 -49.44 -23.72 -3.63
CA THR A 621 -49.84 -25.09 -3.30
C THR A 621 -51.35 -25.19 -3.14
N TRP A 622 -51.96 -24.26 -2.39
CA TRP A 622 -53.42 -24.20 -2.25
C TRP A 622 -54.11 -24.02 -3.61
N ALA A 623 -53.63 -23.09 -4.45
CA ALA A 623 -54.18 -22.87 -5.78
C ALA A 623 -54.04 -24.11 -6.69
N ALA A 624 -52.88 -24.78 -6.67
CA ALA A 624 -52.66 -26.01 -7.41
C ALA A 624 -53.61 -27.12 -6.95
N CYS A 625 -53.73 -27.35 -5.63
CA CYS A 625 -54.66 -28.34 -5.09
C CYS A 625 -56.12 -27.99 -5.41
N PHE A 626 -56.49 -26.71 -5.34
CA PHE A 626 -57.84 -26.24 -5.67
C PHE A 626 -58.18 -26.47 -7.15
N VAL A 627 -57.27 -26.10 -8.06
CA VAL A 627 -57.41 -26.34 -9.51
C VAL A 627 -57.46 -27.83 -9.81
N GLN A 628 -56.60 -28.64 -9.19
CA GLN A 628 -56.62 -30.10 -9.34
C GLN A 628 -57.94 -30.70 -8.86
N ALA A 629 -58.47 -30.25 -7.73
CA ALA A 629 -59.76 -30.71 -7.20
C ALA A 629 -60.93 -30.28 -8.11
N ALA A 630 -60.92 -29.04 -8.60
CA ALA A 630 -61.91 -28.53 -9.53
C ALA A 630 -61.89 -29.29 -10.87
N TRP A 631 -60.69 -29.55 -11.41
CA TRP A 631 -60.50 -30.35 -12.62
C TRP A 631 -61.00 -31.78 -12.46
N ARG A 632 -60.66 -32.45 -11.33
CA ARG A 632 -61.16 -33.81 -11.03
C ARG A 632 -62.69 -33.82 -10.94
N ARG A 633 -63.32 -32.80 -10.34
CA ARG A 633 -64.78 -32.65 -10.31
C ARG A 633 -65.38 -32.46 -11.70
N HIS A 634 -64.76 -31.63 -12.54
CA HIS A 634 -65.19 -31.41 -13.92
C HIS A 634 -65.09 -32.69 -14.75
N LYS A 635 -63.94 -33.38 -14.71
CA LYS A 635 -63.73 -34.67 -15.38
C LYS A 635 -64.78 -35.69 -14.96
N LYS A 636 -65.03 -35.84 -13.65
CA LYS A 636 -66.07 -36.76 -13.15
C LYS A 636 -67.48 -36.40 -13.64
N LYS A 637 -67.81 -35.10 -13.77
CA LYS A 637 -69.09 -34.66 -14.36
C LYS A 637 -69.16 -34.95 -15.85
N LYS A 638 -68.07 -34.75 -16.59
CA LYS A 638 -67.98 -35.06 -18.03
C LYS A 638 -68.12 -36.56 -18.28
N ASP A 639 -67.38 -37.39 -17.53
CA ASP A 639 -67.46 -38.86 -17.62
C ASP A 639 -68.88 -39.35 -17.27
N ALA A 640 -69.53 -38.75 -16.27
CA ALA A 640 -70.92 -39.07 -15.90
C ALA A 640 -71.93 -38.60 -16.97
N ALA A 641 -71.70 -37.47 -17.65
CA ALA A 641 -72.52 -37.00 -18.75
C ALA A 641 -72.35 -37.85 -20.00
N GLU A 642 -71.13 -38.30 -20.31
CA GLU A 642 -70.85 -39.25 -21.40
C GLU A 642 -71.49 -40.62 -21.13
N LEU A 643 -71.45 -41.12 -19.88
CA LEU A 643 -72.17 -42.32 -19.47
C LEU A 643 -73.69 -42.16 -19.59
N ARG A 644 -74.23 -40.98 -19.24
CA ARG A 644 -75.67 -40.68 -19.36
C ARG A 644 -76.11 -40.54 -20.82
N ASN A 645 -75.26 -39.98 -21.69
CA ASN A 645 -75.50 -39.91 -23.13
C ASN A 645 -75.41 -41.29 -23.78
N LYS A 646 -74.48 -42.16 -23.35
CA LYS A 646 -74.42 -43.58 -23.76
C LYS A 646 -75.63 -44.37 -23.27
N ALA A 647 -76.16 -44.08 -22.09
CA ALA A 647 -77.39 -44.70 -21.57
C ALA A 647 -78.64 -44.22 -22.33
N ASN A 648 -78.74 -42.93 -22.67
CA ASN A 648 -79.85 -42.39 -23.46
C ASN A 648 -79.80 -42.86 -24.92
N ALA A 649 -78.61 -43.04 -25.51
CA ALA A 649 -78.46 -43.64 -26.84
C ALA A 649 -78.83 -45.14 -26.87
N LYS A 650 -78.73 -45.85 -25.73
CA LYS A 650 -79.19 -47.24 -25.59
C LYS A 650 -80.68 -47.39 -25.27
N ASN A 651 -81.38 -46.33 -24.85
CA ASN A 651 -82.80 -46.36 -24.51
C ASN A 651 -83.73 -45.97 -25.68
N VAL A 652 -83.19 -45.79 -26.90
CA VAL A 652 -83.99 -45.59 -28.13
C VAL A 652 -84.26 -46.92 -28.87
N GLU A 653 -83.57 -48.01 -28.50
CA GLU A 653 -83.91 -49.35 -28.98
C GLU A 653 -84.30 -50.25 -27.80
N VAL A 654 -85.49 -50.84 -27.91
CA VAL A 654 -86.07 -51.92 -27.10
C VAL A 654 -86.91 -51.49 -25.87
N GLU A 655 -88.21 -51.31 -26.11
CA GLU A 655 -89.26 -51.62 -25.14
C GLU A 655 -89.72 -53.08 -25.34
N LYS A 656 -89.51 -53.95 -24.33
CA LYS A 656 -90.55 -54.84 -23.79
C LYS A 656 -90.10 -55.51 -22.48
N PRO A 657 -91.02 -55.73 -21.52
CA PRO A 657 -90.67 -56.10 -20.15
C PRO A 657 -90.93 -57.59 -19.85
N THR A 658 -90.09 -58.18 -18.98
CA THR A 658 -90.51 -59.25 -18.07
C THR A 658 -89.63 -59.30 -16.81
N SER A 659 -90.32 -59.56 -15.70
CA SER A 659 -89.91 -59.92 -14.33
C SER A 659 -88.86 -61.05 -14.26
N SER A 660 -88.09 -61.31 -13.20
CA SER A 660 -88.28 -61.16 -11.75
C SER A 660 -86.91 -61.19 -11.04
N GLY A 661 -86.87 -60.73 -9.79
CA GLY A 661 -85.67 -60.33 -9.04
C GLY A 661 -84.65 -61.39 -8.63
N SER A 662 -83.47 -60.89 -8.22
CA SER A 662 -82.76 -61.35 -7.02
C SER A 662 -81.75 -60.29 -6.56
N GLY A 663 -81.59 -60.16 -5.25
CA GLY A 663 -81.01 -59.01 -4.55
C GLY A 663 -79.51 -58.82 -4.73
N LEU A 664 -79.11 -57.58 -5.06
CA LEU A 664 -77.77 -57.06 -4.82
C LEU A 664 -77.72 -55.51 -4.77
N GLY A 665 -78.77 -54.87 -4.24
CA GLY A 665 -78.95 -53.41 -4.30
C GLY A 665 -78.38 -52.59 -3.12
N VAL A 666 -77.87 -53.23 -2.06
CA VAL A 666 -77.53 -52.52 -0.80
C VAL A 666 -76.04 -52.21 -0.64
N TYR A 667 -75.15 -52.82 -1.42
CA TYR A 667 -73.70 -52.54 -1.37
C TYR A 667 -73.26 -51.40 -2.31
N ALA A 668 -73.95 -51.18 -3.43
CA ALA A 668 -73.57 -50.15 -4.41
C ALA A 668 -73.86 -48.71 -3.92
N THR A 669 -74.89 -48.50 -3.10
CA THR A 669 -75.23 -47.20 -2.52
C THR A 669 -74.31 -46.80 -1.37
N ARG A 670 -73.64 -47.74 -0.69
CA ARG A 670 -72.65 -47.45 0.36
C ARG A 670 -71.29 -47.04 -0.20
N VAL A 671 -70.85 -47.66 -1.30
CA VAL A 671 -69.58 -47.32 -1.98
C VAL A 671 -69.67 -45.99 -2.74
N ALA A 672 -70.81 -45.68 -3.37
CA ALA A 672 -71.02 -44.38 -4.03
C ALA A 672 -71.16 -43.21 -3.02
N ARG A 673 -71.67 -43.48 -1.80
CA ARG A 673 -71.74 -42.51 -0.71
C ARG A 673 -70.38 -42.33 -0.01
N SER A 674 -69.56 -43.38 0.06
CA SER A 674 -68.16 -43.34 0.52
C SER A 674 -67.25 -42.53 -0.41
N THR A 675 -67.34 -42.70 -1.74
CA THR A 675 -66.55 -41.90 -2.70
C THR A 675 -67.03 -40.46 -2.82
N ARG A 676 -68.30 -40.14 -2.50
CA ARG A 676 -68.76 -38.75 -2.34
C ARG A 676 -68.27 -38.11 -1.03
N LYS A 677 -68.15 -38.88 0.06
CA LYS A 677 -67.57 -38.41 1.33
C LYS A 677 -66.07 -38.15 1.22
N GLY A 678 -65.28 -39.09 0.69
CA GLY A 678 -63.82 -38.94 0.59
C GLY A 678 -63.34 -37.80 -0.32
N VAL A 679 -64.12 -37.40 -1.32
CA VAL A 679 -63.80 -36.24 -2.19
C VAL A 679 -64.27 -34.91 -1.60
N ASN A 680 -65.30 -34.91 -0.74
CA ASN A 680 -65.71 -33.72 0.01
C ASN A 680 -64.83 -33.48 1.25
N GLU A 681 -64.30 -34.53 1.88
CA GLU A 681 -63.36 -34.40 3.00
C GLU A 681 -62.00 -33.83 2.58
N VAL A 682 -61.46 -34.23 1.42
CA VAL A 682 -60.17 -33.70 0.92
C VAL A 682 -60.27 -32.22 0.50
N VAL A 683 -61.46 -31.73 0.16
CA VAL A 683 -61.67 -30.30 -0.16
C VAL A 683 -61.95 -29.46 1.09
N ASN A 684 -62.51 -30.06 2.15
CA ASN A 684 -62.72 -29.37 3.43
C ASN A 684 -61.46 -29.32 4.31
N SER A 685 -60.39 -30.06 4.00
CA SER A 685 -59.14 -30.04 4.79
C SER A 685 -58.12 -28.99 4.34
N LEU A 686 -58.28 -28.39 3.16
CA LEU A 686 -57.38 -27.33 2.66
C LEU A 686 -57.91 -25.96 3.05
N GLN A 687 -57.61 -25.55 4.29
CA GLN A 687 -57.93 -24.22 4.79
C GLN A 687 -57.32 -23.14 3.88
N LYS A 688 -58.15 -22.20 3.40
CA LYS A 688 -57.68 -21.06 2.60
C LYS A 688 -56.60 -20.32 3.40
N PRO A 689 -55.39 -20.10 2.86
CA PRO A 689 -54.37 -19.32 3.54
C PRO A 689 -54.92 -17.94 3.92
N ALA A 690 -54.59 -17.46 5.12
CA ALA A 690 -55.03 -16.16 5.62
C ALA A 690 -54.56 -15.04 4.68
N GLU A 691 -55.41 -14.04 4.45
CA GLU A 691 -55.02 -12.87 3.67
C GLU A 691 -54.24 -11.90 4.56
N PRO A 692 -53.01 -11.52 4.17
CA PRO A 692 -52.26 -10.52 4.90
C PRO A 692 -52.98 -9.17 4.82
N ASP A 693 -53.27 -8.61 5.99
CA ASP A 693 -53.92 -7.31 6.10
C ASP A 693 -52.88 -6.18 6.07
N PHE A 694 -52.62 -5.68 4.87
CA PHE A 694 -51.71 -4.54 4.64
C PHE A 694 -52.38 -3.17 4.88
N SER A 695 -53.58 -3.11 5.47
CA SER A 695 -54.33 -1.86 5.62
C SER A 695 -54.14 -1.16 6.97
N VAL A 696 -53.32 -1.73 7.87
CA VAL A 696 -53.15 -1.21 9.22
C VAL A 696 -51.88 -0.37 9.32
N ASP A 697 -52.06 0.96 9.44
CA ASP A 697 -51.07 1.86 10.02
C ASP A 697 -51.03 1.60 11.54
N GLU A 698 -49.96 1.00 12.03
CA GLU A 698 -49.81 0.70 13.45
C GLU A 698 -48.75 1.63 14.09
N TRP A 699 -49.26 2.48 14.99
CA TRP A 699 -48.63 3.18 16.14
C TRP A 699 -48.13 4.63 16.01
N ARG A 700 -49.09 5.56 16.21
CA ARG A 700 -48.92 6.75 17.04
C ARG A 700 -49.13 6.32 18.51
N ASN A 701 -48.10 5.80 19.18
CA ASN A 701 -47.89 5.80 20.65
C ASN A 701 -46.78 4.82 21.05
N SER A 702 -45.54 5.34 21.13
CA SER A 702 -44.55 5.14 22.20
C SER A 702 -43.26 5.84 21.79
#